data_AF-A0A9P6Z9A2-F1
#
_entry.id   AF-A0A9P6Z9A2-F1
#
_cell.length_a   1.000
_cell.length_b   1.000
_cell.length_c   1.000
_cell.angle_alpha   90.00
_cell.angle_beta   90.00
_cell.angle_gamma   90.00
#
_symmetry.space_group_name_H-M   'P 1'
#
loop_
_entity.id
_entity.type
_entity.pdbx_description
1 polymer ?
#
loop_
_entity_poly.entity_id
_entity_poly.type
_entity_poly.pdbx_seq_one_letter_code
_entity_poly.pdbx_strand_id
1 'polypeptide(L)'
;MGHYAVKPRPLLAKSVKYVAAKPSTSVTFECIICLNLFNTNESYHTPDCTHSSCRQCLRDYFNSLLKNTNLINFDTVNCPHPDCKKQFHTEQDLELIFKPEEIKEWWEAAYKITFMKNKVTCPFKDCGVSFEVEEDLLKECTFASCLVCRKGFCTVCQSTWHPGVMKIINEKEQLNKTLQVVKNNAWTRCPKSIQSRDTLPPFDHSQDKQRYILPPPSSLPGYHLPLPSLDNKKRYKSPYDDVSTAANTLASFASYEQADDICSEKQVIEAAKILMKISRWDFGEDLSRAWYEAANTMKWGLPLGWATTQLAFNIMVFEDAMNSVDELAEGLELLKWGADYLVNAHYNDTHIVGQLGVSALGPISKVIGWDVDFNYWGPPEEYEQWVPTGLPHKATYITPDNPSSEIIGEYTAALASVSIVWRKHNATYADLLVDHAKRLYKFAVEHQGSYVSSHQNAFQWATFWYPSTGYQDELAWGAAWLYAATNDDYYLEEAKKWYASVTDSWLEYSWDEKGGGLHVLLYAITKDKTFYNNSMDYFNQFLPGPSQIVKYTPRGLAYIEHWGSVGYSGNVAFLMMAFAKLIGYDQPEAKSMTTFAVQQINYALGDYGYSWVVGFGDNYPAKPYHKASYNSYIDYPLRGAPQDTVETDFSESKTPQRFILYGAVEGGPNVDDSWYDDRSNYEYSEVTQDYNAAWTGAIAGLIDFYGSSQFEPYTDCELDLGWNHPNASTPPAWPADDCYHTCNKNCPRGEMKSSYSWKLLNAPEEQLPQHLDILYPGQGVVKAAYLEGKSVEEYTLARSMAAQEVRKVVPNREKSSAVQLSSIPLSVVLLLSVAIYFV
;
A
#
# COMPACT_ATOMS: atom_id res chain seq x y z
N MET A 1 13.09 29.85 17.66
CA MET A 1 14.43 29.40 18.11
C MET A 1 14.45 29.30 19.62
N GLY A 2 14.37 28.06 20.12
CA GLY A 2 14.48 27.71 21.53
C GLY A 2 14.65 26.19 21.62
N HIS A 3 15.90 25.73 21.61
CA HIS A 3 16.24 24.32 21.68
C HIS A 3 15.84 23.71 23.03
N TYR A 4 14.90 22.78 23.05
CA TYR A 4 14.79 21.80 24.13
C TYR A 4 15.68 20.59 23.80
N ALA A 5 16.96 20.75 24.10
CA ALA A 5 17.84 19.62 24.33
C ALA A 5 17.44 18.97 25.67
N VAL A 6 16.99 17.72 25.63
CA VAL A 6 16.94 16.88 26.83
C VAL A 6 18.39 16.60 27.24
N LYS A 7 18.91 17.38 28.20
CA LYS A 7 20.14 17.04 28.93
C LYS A 7 19.81 16.29 30.23
N PRO A 8 20.68 15.36 30.66
CA PRO A 8 20.40 14.44 31.76
C PRO A 8 20.37 15.15 33.12
N ARG A 9 19.55 14.64 34.06
CA ARG A 9 19.50 15.12 35.46
C ARG A 9 20.88 15.01 36.15
N PRO A 10 21.27 16.00 36.98
CA PRO A 10 22.51 15.98 37.73
C PRO A 10 22.36 15.15 39.01
N LEU A 11 23.25 14.19 39.23
CA LEU A 11 23.45 13.57 40.53
C LEU A 11 24.29 14.50 41.41
N LEU A 12 23.73 14.87 42.57
CA LEU A 12 24.37 15.68 43.62
C LEU A 12 25.73 15.10 44.04
N ALA A 13 26.79 15.86 43.80
CA ALA A 13 28.11 15.60 44.35
C ALA A 13 28.11 15.84 45.87
N LYS A 14 28.03 14.76 46.66
CA LYS A 14 28.53 14.79 48.04
C LYS A 14 30.03 14.52 48.00
N SER A 15 30.80 15.50 48.44
CA SER A 15 32.25 15.42 48.65
C SER A 15 32.60 14.28 49.61
N VAL A 16 33.12 13.16 49.09
CA VAL A 16 33.79 12.14 49.88
C VAL A 16 35.29 12.32 49.68
N LYS A 17 35.99 12.60 50.78
CA LYS A 17 37.44 12.72 50.83
C LYS A 17 38.09 11.44 50.30
N TYR A 18 39.08 11.61 49.41
CA TYR A 18 39.98 10.56 48.96
C TYR A 18 40.59 9.84 50.17
N VAL A 19 40.18 8.60 50.39
CA VAL A 19 40.98 7.59 51.09
C VAL A 19 41.57 6.71 50.00
N ALA A 20 42.90 6.61 49.97
CA ALA A 20 43.60 5.76 49.02
C ALA A 20 43.04 4.32 49.08
N ALA A 21 42.34 3.91 48.02
CA ALA A 21 41.91 2.54 47.86
C ALA A 21 43.11 1.68 47.43
N LYS A 22 43.31 0.58 48.15
CA LYS A 22 44.28 -0.48 47.87
C LYS A 22 44.17 -0.97 46.41
N PRO A 23 45.24 -1.56 45.83
CA PRO A 23 45.22 -2.06 44.46
C PRO A 23 44.04 -3.03 44.28
N SER A 24 43.19 -2.75 43.28
CA SER A 24 42.08 -3.63 42.91
C SER A 24 42.66 -4.97 42.48
N THR A 25 42.37 -6.01 43.23
CA THR A 25 42.48 -7.38 42.76
C THR A 25 41.60 -7.50 41.52
N SER A 26 42.20 -7.68 40.34
CA SER A 26 41.46 -7.95 39.11
C SER A 26 40.69 -9.26 39.31
N VAL A 27 39.38 -9.16 39.50
CA VAL A 27 38.52 -10.34 39.51
C VAL A 27 38.53 -10.88 38.08
N THR A 28 38.97 -12.13 37.94
CA THR A 28 39.06 -12.81 36.65
C THR A 28 38.01 -13.91 36.60
N PHE A 29 37.50 -14.19 35.40
CA PHE A 29 36.61 -15.31 35.14
C PHE A 29 37.24 -16.23 34.07
N GLU A 30 36.91 -17.52 34.10
CA GLU A 30 37.35 -18.48 33.09
C GLU A 30 36.28 -18.63 32.01
N CYS A 31 36.66 -18.43 30.74
CA CYS A 31 35.75 -18.59 29.60
C CYS A 31 35.45 -20.07 29.35
N ILE A 32 34.17 -20.46 29.30
CA ILE A 32 33.78 -21.87 29.09
C ILE A 32 34.15 -22.44 27.70
N ILE A 33 34.47 -21.59 26.73
CA ILE A 33 34.84 -22.02 25.37
C ILE A 33 36.36 -22.19 25.23
N CYS A 34 37.15 -21.16 25.55
CA CYS A 34 38.60 -21.18 25.36
C CYS A 34 39.41 -21.46 26.63
N LEU A 35 38.77 -21.59 27.78
CA LEU A 35 39.38 -21.91 29.09
C LEU A 35 40.46 -20.92 29.56
N ASN A 36 40.46 -19.71 29.00
CA ASN A 36 41.37 -18.64 29.41
C ASN A 36 40.72 -17.75 30.48
N LEU A 37 41.56 -17.16 31.32
CA LEU A 37 41.14 -16.18 32.32
C LEU A 37 41.08 -14.77 31.72
N PHE A 38 39.94 -14.11 31.87
CA PHE A 38 39.71 -12.74 31.39
C PHE A 38 39.25 -11.85 32.53
N ASN A 39 39.37 -10.53 32.34
CA ASN A 39 38.75 -9.57 33.25
C ASN A 39 37.22 -9.64 33.13
N THR A 40 36.50 -9.41 34.23
CA THR A 40 35.02 -9.42 34.24
C THR A 40 34.37 -8.48 33.22
N ASN A 41 35.06 -7.41 32.81
CA ASN A 41 34.56 -6.46 31.81
C ASN A 41 34.49 -7.04 30.38
N GLU A 42 35.16 -8.16 30.13
CA GLU A 42 35.15 -8.88 28.86
C GLU A 42 34.24 -10.12 28.91
N SER A 43 33.60 -10.35 30.06
CA SER A 43 32.66 -11.45 30.28
C SER A 43 31.29 -11.12 29.72
N TYR A 44 30.64 -12.15 29.19
CA TYR A 44 29.22 -12.14 28.92
C TYR A 44 28.59 -13.39 29.55
N HIS A 45 27.56 -13.20 30.35
CA HIS A 45 26.81 -14.27 31.00
C HIS A 45 25.62 -14.66 30.12
N THR A 46 25.53 -15.93 29.74
CA THR A 46 24.37 -16.42 28.99
C THR A 46 23.12 -16.32 29.89
N PRO A 47 22.02 -15.72 29.40
CA PRO A 47 20.77 -15.62 30.15
C PRO A 47 20.31 -16.97 30.71
N ASP A 48 19.68 -16.94 31.88
CA ASP A 48 19.10 -18.10 32.55
C ASP A 48 20.06 -19.27 32.88
N CYS A 49 21.38 -19.04 32.83
CA CYS A 49 22.38 -19.98 33.34
C CYS A 49 23.60 -19.29 33.98
N THR A 50 24.46 -20.06 34.63
CA THR A 50 25.66 -19.55 35.32
C THR A 50 26.91 -19.52 34.44
N HIS A 51 26.79 -19.83 33.15
CA HIS A 51 27.95 -19.94 32.26
C HIS A 51 28.37 -18.58 31.70
N SER A 52 29.69 -18.37 31.65
CA SER A 52 30.31 -17.14 31.16
C SER A 52 31.30 -17.43 30.04
N SER A 53 31.24 -16.64 28.98
CA SER A 53 32.18 -16.70 27.87
C SER A 53 32.75 -15.32 27.60
N CYS A 54 33.97 -15.26 27.04
CA CYS A 54 34.47 -14.00 26.49
C CYS A 54 33.73 -13.67 25.18
N ARG A 55 33.55 -12.38 24.90
CA ARG A 55 32.79 -11.92 23.72
C ARG A 55 33.35 -12.42 22.40
N GLN A 56 34.68 -12.60 22.28
CA GLN A 56 35.28 -13.16 21.06
C GLN A 56 34.84 -14.60 20.82
N CYS A 57 34.86 -15.45 21.85
CA CYS A 57 34.45 -16.84 21.69
C CYS A 57 32.95 -16.96 21.40
N LEU A 58 32.11 -16.07 21.94
CA LEU A 58 30.70 -16.02 21.59
C LEU A 58 30.50 -15.59 20.13
N ARG A 59 31.21 -14.55 19.66
CA ARG A 59 31.17 -14.15 18.24
C ARG A 59 31.56 -15.32 17.33
N ASP A 60 32.63 -16.04 17.67
CA ASP A 60 33.08 -17.21 16.89
C ASP A 60 32.04 -18.35 16.94
N TYR A 61 31.40 -18.56 18.09
CA TYR A 61 30.31 -19.52 18.24
C TYR A 61 29.11 -19.17 17.35
N PHE A 62 28.58 -17.95 17.43
CA PHE A 62 27.50 -17.48 16.56
C PHE A 62 27.87 -17.52 15.08
N ASN A 63 29.10 -17.15 14.70
CA ASN A 63 29.62 -17.29 13.33
C ASN A 63 29.72 -18.77 12.88
N SER A 64 29.97 -19.70 13.80
CA SER A 64 30.00 -21.13 13.48
C SER A 64 28.61 -21.69 13.16
N LEU A 65 27.56 -21.12 13.76
CA LEU A 65 26.17 -21.53 13.50
C LEU A 65 25.75 -21.22 12.06
N LEU A 66 26.31 -20.18 11.44
CA LEU A 66 26.15 -19.88 10.01
C LEU A 66 26.66 -21.02 9.10
N LYS A 67 27.49 -21.93 9.61
CA LYS A 67 27.99 -23.06 8.81
C LYS A 67 27.10 -24.30 8.94
N ASN A 68 26.09 -24.26 9.81
CA ASN A 68 25.22 -25.39 10.08
C ASN A 68 23.90 -25.25 9.30
N THR A 69 23.74 -26.06 8.25
CA THR A 69 22.54 -26.06 7.38
C THR A 69 21.27 -26.60 8.04
N ASN A 70 21.36 -27.11 9.26
CA ASN A 70 20.21 -27.67 9.99
C ASN A 70 19.60 -26.70 11.02
N LEU A 71 20.15 -25.50 11.19
CA LEU A 71 19.48 -24.46 11.97
C LEU A 71 18.35 -23.85 11.14
N ILE A 72 17.11 -24.04 11.61
CA ILE A 72 15.89 -23.58 10.95
C ILE A 72 15.53 -22.15 11.39
N ASN A 73 15.94 -21.74 12.59
CA ASN A 73 15.71 -20.41 13.14
C ASN A 73 16.81 -20.03 14.15
N PHE A 74 17.31 -18.78 14.07
CA PHE A 74 18.28 -18.21 15.01
C PHE A 74 17.66 -17.74 16.33
N ASP A 75 16.35 -17.79 16.51
CA ASP A 75 15.69 -17.45 17.79
C ASP A 75 15.90 -18.51 18.90
N THR A 76 16.57 -19.63 18.59
CA THR A 76 16.73 -20.78 19.50
C THR A 76 18.18 -21.23 19.66
N VAL A 77 19.11 -20.28 19.81
CA VAL A 77 20.53 -20.59 20.00
C VAL A 77 20.80 -21.03 21.43
N ASN A 78 21.29 -22.26 21.60
CA ASN A 78 21.65 -22.79 22.92
C ASN A 78 22.97 -22.20 23.44
N CYS A 79 23.10 -22.20 24.76
CA CYS A 79 24.36 -21.98 25.46
C CYS A 79 25.46 -22.92 24.91
N PRO A 80 26.69 -22.43 24.69
CA PRO A 80 27.78 -23.23 24.13
C PRO A 80 28.29 -24.33 25.08
N HIS A 81 27.83 -24.37 26.34
CA HIS A 81 28.16 -25.45 27.27
C HIS A 81 27.43 -26.75 26.86
N PRO A 82 28.12 -27.88 26.62
CA PRO A 82 27.53 -29.10 26.06
C PRO A 82 26.32 -29.66 26.81
N ASP A 83 26.30 -29.52 28.15
CA ASP A 83 25.21 -30.02 28.99
C ASP A 83 24.13 -28.97 29.32
N CYS A 84 24.22 -27.76 28.77
CA CYS A 84 23.30 -26.66 29.06
C CYS A 84 22.23 -26.54 27.97
N LYS A 85 20.95 -26.57 28.36
CA LYS A 85 19.80 -26.41 27.45
C LYS A 85 19.18 -25.01 27.47
N LYS A 86 19.85 -24.05 28.11
CA LYS A 86 19.38 -22.66 28.20
C LYS A 86 19.76 -21.92 26.93
N GLN A 87 18.94 -20.94 26.54
CA GLN A 87 19.00 -20.28 25.25
C GLN A 87 19.34 -18.80 25.40
N PHE A 88 19.91 -18.22 24.35
CA PHE A 88 20.09 -16.78 24.24
C PHE A 88 18.79 -16.09 23.82
N HIS A 89 18.59 -14.85 24.24
CA HIS A 89 17.69 -13.90 23.61
C HIS A 89 18.43 -13.30 22.41
N THR A 90 18.44 -14.04 21.30
CA THR A 90 19.40 -13.84 20.20
C THR A 90 19.57 -12.39 19.76
N GLU A 91 18.50 -11.61 19.61
CA GLU A 91 18.60 -10.21 19.21
C GLU A 91 19.34 -9.33 20.25
N GLN A 92 18.83 -9.28 21.48
CA GLN A 92 19.36 -8.44 22.57
C GLN A 92 20.78 -8.86 22.98
N ASP A 93 21.06 -10.15 22.90
CA ASP A 93 22.35 -10.70 23.29
C ASP A 93 23.40 -10.43 22.21
N LEU A 94 23.02 -10.51 20.93
CA LEU A 94 23.93 -10.17 19.82
C LEU A 94 24.35 -8.70 19.84
N GLU A 95 23.46 -7.77 20.19
CA GLU A 95 23.80 -6.34 20.34
C GLU A 95 24.86 -6.07 21.43
N LEU A 96 24.92 -6.94 22.44
CA LEU A 96 25.88 -6.85 23.54
C LEU A 96 27.19 -7.62 23.24
N ILE A 97 27.15 -8.56 22.30
CA ILE A 97 28.27 -9.46 21.94
C ILE A 97 29.03 -8.92 20.72
N PHE A 98 28.32 -8.40 19.71
CA PHE A 98 28.84 -7.89 18.44
C PHE A 98 28.98 -6.37 18.45
N LYS A 99 29.82 -5.83 17.56
CA LYS A 99 29.80 -4.40 17.23
C LYS A 99 28.64 -4.09 16.26
N PRO A 100 28.15 -2.84 16.21
CA PRO A 100 27.06 -2.44 15.30
C PRO A 100 27.31 -2.74 13.81
N GLU A 101 28.55 -2.67 13.33
CA GLU A 101 28.84 -3.05 11.94
C GLU A 101 28.88 -4.57 11.73
N GLU A 102 29.43 -5.31 12.70
CA GLU A 102 29.60 -6.77 12.64
C GLU A 102 28.25 -7.50 12.79
N ILE A 103 27.31 -6.96 13.58
CA ILE A 103 25.99 -7.56 13.77
C ILE A 103 25.15 -7.49 12.50
N LYS A 104 25.27 -6.41 11.72
CA LYS A 104 24.61 -6.26 10.42
C LYS A 104 25.08 -7.32 9.44
N GLU A 105 26.39 -7.49 9.29
CA GLU A 105 26.99 -8.51 8.41
C GLU A 105 26.60 -9.93 8.85
N TRP A 106 26.53 -10.18 10.16
CA TRP A 106 26.13 -11.47 10.71
C TRP A 106 24.66 -11.79 10.40
N TRP A 107 23.74 -10.85 10.60
CA TRP A 107 22.32 -11.04 10.26
C TRP A 107 22.11 -11.23 8.76
N GLU A 108 22.84 -10.49 7.91
CA GLU A 108 22.82 -10.71 6.46
C GLU A 108 23.27 -12.13 6.07
N ALA A 109 24.29 -12.65 6.74
CA ALA A 109 24.78 -14.01 6.51
C ALA A 109 23.79 -15.07 7.01
N ALA A 110 23.24 -14.89 8.23
CA ALA A 110 22.21 -15.74 8.82
C ALA A 110 20.99 -15.85 7.90
N TYR A 111 20.53 -14.70 7.40
CA TYR A 111 19.41 -14.61 6.47
C TYR A 111 19.60 -15.46 5.21
N LYS A 112 20.81 -15.42 4.62
CA LYS A 112 21.17 -16.19 3.42
C LYS A 112 21.10 -17.72 3.62
N ILE A 113 21.05 -18.19 4.86
CA ILE A 113 21.10 -19.62 5.20
C ILE A 113 19.74 -20.13 5.69
N THR A 114 19.00 -19.33 6.46
CA THR A 114 17.75 -19.78 7.09
C THR A 114 16.51 -19.57 6.24
N PHE A 115 16.50 -18.61 5.31
CA PHE A 115 15.26 -18.22 4.61
C PHE A 115 15.18 -18.63 3.13
N MET A 116 16.31 -18.97 2.48
CA MET A 116 16.30 -19.50 1.11
C MET A 116 16.26 -21.04 1.12
N LYS A 117 15.09 -21.65 0.95
CA LYS A 117 14.92 -23.12 0.95
C LYS A 117 15.52 -23.77 -0.29
N ASN A 118 15.39 -23.12 -1.46
CA ASN A 118 15.69 -23.72 -2.76
C ASN A 118 16.70 -22.86 -3.55
N LYS A 119 17.98 -22.92 -3.18
CA LYS A 119 19.04 -22.03 -3.68
C LYS A 119 19.61 -22.43 -5.05
N VAL A 120 19.71 -21.48 -5.99
CA VAL A 120 20.39 -21.60 -7.29
C VAL A 120 21.38 -20.45 -7.50
N THR A 121 22.61 -20.75 -7.92
CA THR A 121 23.64 -19.75 -8.21
C THR A 121 23.80 -19.53 -9.71
N CYS A 122 23.83 -18.25 -10.13
CA CYS A 122 24.13 -17.85 -11.49
C CYS A 122 25.53 -18.37 -11.92
N PRO A 123 25.64 -19.17 -12.99
CA PRO A 123 26.90 -19.83 -13.37
C PRO A 123 27.88 -18.92 -14.13
N PHE A 124 27.45 -17.70 -14.46
CA PHE A 124 28.30 -16.72 -15.11
C PHE A 124 29.31 -16.16 -14.10
N LYS A 125 30.61 -16.34 -14.38
CA LYS A 125 31.72 -15.96 -13.50
C LYS A 125 31.75 -14.48 -13.13
N ASP A 126 31.18 -13.63 -13.97
CA ASP A 126 31.03 -12.19 -13.81
C ASP A 126 29.76 -11.79 -13.04
N CYS A 127 28.94 -12.75 -12.58
CA CYS A 127 27.69 -12.47 -11.87
C CYS A 127 27.58 -13.23 -10.52
N GLY A 128 27.61 -14.57 -10.50
CA GLY A 128 27.69 -15.36 -9.25
C GLY A 128 26.55 -15.22 -8.21
N VAL A 129 25.49 -14.48 -8.51
CA VAL A 129 24.39 -14.18 -7.58
C VAL A 129 23.54 -15.43 -7.28
N SER A 130 23.08 -15.63 -6.03
CA SER A 130 22.52 -16.91 -5.53
C SER A 130 21.10 -16.88 -4.95
N PHE A 131 20.09 -17.27 -5.69
CA PHE A 131 18.70 -16.95 -5.40
C PHE A 131 17.79 -18.12 -5.10
N GLU A 132 16.63 -17.83 -4.55
CA GLU A 132 15.60 -18.83 -4.30
C GLU A 132 14.76 -19.10 -5.55
N VAL A 133 14.46 -20.37 -5.76
CA VAL A 133 13.68 -20.89 -6.89
C VAL A 133 12.56 -21.76 -6.36
N GLU A 134 11.45 -21.92 -7.09
CA GLU A 134 10.48 -22.95 -6.72
C GLU A 134 11.11 -24.35 -6.76
N GLU A 135 10.77 -25.21 -5.80
CA GLU A 135 11.41 -26.52 -5.61
C GLU A 135 11.39 -27.38 -6.89
N ASP A 136 10.34 -27.26 -7.70
CA ASP A 136 10.19 -28.00 -8.95
C ASP A 136 11.21 -27.60 -10.02
N LEU A 137 11.73 -26.37 -9.97
CA LEU A 137 12.80 -25.89 -10.86
C LEU A 137 14.16 -26.52 -10.56
N LEU A 138 14.31 -27.21 -9.42
CA LEU A 138 15.51 -27.98 -9.06
C LEU A 138 15.43 -29.44 -9.52
N LYS A 139 14.24 -29.92 -9.89
CA LYS A 139 13.98 -31.33 -10.22
C LYS A 139 14.17 -31.62 -11.71
N GLU A 140 13.95 -30.63 -12.58
CA GLU A 140 14.05 -30.78 -14.04
C GLU A 140 14.89 -29.68 -14.71
N CYS A 141 15.59 -30.02 -15.81
CA CYS A 141 16.44 -29.08 -16.56
C CYS A 141 15.61 -27.95 -17.20
N THR A 142 15.40 -26.88 -16.44
CA THR A 142 14.57 -25.73 -16.83
C THR A 142 15.43 -24.50 -17.12
N PHE A 143 14.98 -23.67 -18.06
CA PHE A 143 15.62 -22.38 -18.39
C PHE A 143 15.34 -21.36 -17.29
N ALA A 144 16.40 -20.68 -16.84
CA ALA A 144 16.35 -19.53 -15.94
C ALA A 144 17.14 -18.37 -16.53
N SER A 145 16.61 -17.15 -16.40
CA SER A 145 17.37 -15.94 -16.67
C SER A 145 17.82 -15.32 -15.35
N CYS A 146 19.11 -15.05 -15.22
CA CYS A 146 19.61 -14.28 -14.07
C CYS A 146 19.08 -12.85 -14.15
N LEU A 147 18.46 -12.33 -13.08
CA LEU A 147 17.92 -10.97 -13.06
C LEU A 147 19.00 -9.89 -13.01
N VAL A 148 20.20 -10.22 -12.53
CA VAL A 148 21.34 -9.28 -12.45
C VAL A 148 22.04 -9.14 -13.80
N CYS A 149 22.44 -10.24 -14.44
CA CYS A 149 23.19 -10.18 -15.70
C CYS A 149 22.36 -10.45 -16.96
N ARG A 150 21.07 -10.80 -16.81
CA ARG A 150 20.11 -11.11 -17.89
C ARG A 150 20.52 -12.27 -18.81
N LYS A 151 21.52 -13.06 -18.41
CA LYS A 151 21.99 -14.23 -19.17
C LYS A 151 21.24 -15.49 -18.75
N GLY A 152 20.88 -16.30 -19.74
CA GLY A 152 20.16 -17.56 -19.56
C GLY A 152 21.04 -18.73 -19.14
N PHE A 153 20.57 -19.58 -18.25
CA PHE A 153 21.24 -20.79 -17.82
C PHE A 153 20.25 -21.87 -17.34
N CYS A 154 20.72 -23.11 -17.17
CA CYS A 154 19.89 -24.18 -16.59
C CYS A 154 20.02 -24.22 -15.06
N THR A 155 18.90 -24.23 -14.33
CA THR A 155 18.87 -24.33 -12.85
C THR A 155 19.50 -25.62 -12.31
N VAL A 156 19.44 -26.73 -13.06
CA VAL A 156 19.91 -28.06 -12.62
C VAL A 156 21.36 -28.37 -13.05
N CYS A 157 21.69 -28.09 -14.32
CA CYS A 157 23.03 -28.39 -14.84
C CYS A 157 23.96 -27.19 -14.87
N GLN A 158 23.46 -26.00 -14.53
CA GLN A 158 24.21 -24.74 -14.46
C GLN A 158 24.99 -24.41 -15.74
N SER A 159 24.58 -24.99 -16.87
CA SER A 159 25.16 -24.69 -18.18
C SER A 159 24.50 -23.44 -18.75
N THR A 160 25.30 -22.60 -19.39
CA THR A 160 24.88 -21.35 -20.03
C THR A 160 24.07 -21.63 -21.29
N TRP A 161 22.99 -20.89 -21.51
CA TRP A 161 22.18 -20.96 -22.73
C TRP A 161 22.58 -19.80 -23.67
N HIS A 162 22.67 -20.07 -24.98
CA HIS A 162 22.99 -19.04 -25.99
C HIS A 162 21.71 -18.45 -26.59
N PRO A 163 21.66 -17.13 -26.88
CA PRO A 163 20.47 -16.50 -27.45
C PRO A 163 20.27 -16.90 -28.92
N GLY A 164 19.08 -17.42 -29.24
CA GLY A 164 18.68 -17.80 -30.60
C GLY A 164 17.89 -19.11 -30.64
N VAL A 165 16.55 -19.00 -30.60
CA VAL A 165 15.53 -20.06 -30.78
C VAL A 165 15.29 -21.00 -29.58
N MET A 166 14.13 -20.83 -28.92
CA MET A 166 13.49 -21.88 -28.14
C MET A 166 12.30 -22.43 -28.93
N LYS A 167 12.33 -23.71 -29.31
CA LYS A 167 11.15 -24.44 -29.77
C LYS A 167 11.22 -25.87 -29.22
N ILE A 168 10.23 -26.28 -28.44
CA ILE A 168 10.00 -27.70 -28.14
C ILE A 168 9.41 -28.31 -29.41
N ILE A 169 10.09 -29.30 -29.99
CA ILE A 169 9.70 -29.89 -31.26
C ILE A 169 9.19 -31.30 -31.05
N ASN A 170 7.86 -31.44 -31.07
CA ASN A 170 7.17 -32.70 -30.86
C ASN A 170 6.94 -33.48 -32.17
N GLU A 171 7.13 -32.84 -33.33
CA GLU A 171 7.08 -33.49 -34.64
C GLU A 171 8.45 -34.03 -35.06
N LYS A 172 8.49 -35.34 -35.33
CA LYS A 172 9.71 -36.06 -35.72
C LYS A 172 10.42 -35.44 -36.94
N GLU A 173 9.67 -34.90 -37.89
CA GLU A 173 10.22 -34.28 -39.10
C GLU A 173 10.89 -32.93 -38.80
N GLN A 174 10.27 -32.13 -37.93
CA GLN A 174 10.78 -30.82 -37.54
C GLN A 174 11.97 -30.96 -36.56
N LEU A 175 11.98 -32.02 -35.75
CA LEU A 175 13.11 -32.41 -34.89
C LEU A 175 14.32 -32.77 -35.75
N ASN A 176 14.12 -33.56 -36.82
CA ASN A 176 15.19 -33.93 -37.74
C ASN A 176 15.78 -32.70 -38.46
N LYS A 177 14.94 -31.76 -38.92
CA LYS A 177 15.39 -30.49 -39.52
C LYS A 177 16.23 -29.66 -38.54
N THR A 178 15.85 -29.61 -37.27
CA THR A 178 16.55 -28.86 -36.23
C THR A 178 17.86 -29.55 -35.80
N LEU A 179 17.89 -30.89 -35.74
CA LEU A 179 19.12 -31.65 -35.54
C LEU A 179 20.14 -31.45 -36.67
N GLN A 180 19.67 -31.18 -37.89
CA GLN A 180 20.52 -30.76 -39.00
C GLN A 180 21.18 -29.40 -38.74
N VAL A 181 20.41 -28.43 -38.22
CA VAL A 181 20.89 -27.08 -37.85
C VAL A 181 21.86 -27.14 -36.67
N VAL A 182 21.58 -27.97 -35.66
CA VAL A 182 22.47 -28.24 -34.51
C VAL A 182 23.82 -28.79 -34.97
N LYS A 183 23.82 -29.73 -35.92
CA LYS A 183 25.06 -30.26 -36.52
C LYS A 183 25.83 -29.20 -37.30
N ASN A 184 25.14 -28.37 -38.08
CA ASN A 184 25.76 -27.33 -38.90
C ASN A 184 26.37 -26.19 -38.06
N ASN A 185 25.84 -25.94 -36.87
CA ASN A 185 26.32 -24.89 -35.96
C ASN A 185 27.16 -25.41 -34.78
N ALA A 186 27.51 -26.71 -34.78
CA ALA A 186 28.29 -27.36 -33.72
C ALA A 186 27.73 -27.19 -32.29
N TRP A 187 26.40 -27.08 -32.16
CA TRP A 187 25.75 -26.93 -30.85
C TRP A 187 25.73 -28.27 -30.10
N THR A 188 25.99 -28.23 -28.79
CA THR A 188 26.05 -29.42 -27.92
C THR A 188 24.76 -29.59 -27.11
N ARG A 189 24.31 -30.84 -26.96
CA ARG A 189 23.16 -31.20 -26.14
C ARG A 189 23.52 -31.11 -24.65
N CYS A 190 22.59 -30.65 -23.81
CA CYS A 190 22.73 -30.64 -22.35
C CYS A 190 23.14 -32.05 -21.84
N PRO A 191 24.27 -32.20 -21.13
CA PRO A 191 24.78 -33.51 -20.72
C PRO A 191 23.90 -34.26 -19.71
N LYS A 192 23.06 -33.54 -18.96
CA LYS A 192 22.17 -34.14 -17.94
C LYS A 192 20.76 -34.42 -18.45
N SER A 193 20.43 -34.05 -19.69
CA SER A 193 19.16 -34.48 -20.30
C SER A 193 19.29 -35.94 -20.74
N ILE A 194 18.88 -36.90 -19.90
CA ILE A 194 18.16 -38.15 -20.23
C ILE A 194 18.43 -39.24 -19.16
N GLN A 195 17.35 -39.68 -18.51
CA GLN A 195 16.88 -41.08 -18.31
C GLN A 195 15.53 -40.95 -17.57
N SER A 196 14.37 -41.32 -18.13
CA SER A 196 14.00 -42.64 -18.62
C SER A 196 12.85 -42.60 -19.64
N ARG A 197 12.72 -43.70 -20.36
CA ARG A 197 11.75 -44.00 -21.41
C ARG A 197 10.51 -44.68 -20.83
N ASP A 198 9.40 -44.51 -21.54
CA ASP A 198 8.21 -45.36 -21.62
C ASP A 198 7.23 -45.30 -20.43
N THR A 199 6.05 -44.75 -20.70
CA THR A 199 4.85 -44.56 -19.85
C THR A 199 4.77 -43.29 -18.99
N LEU A 200 4.33 -42.19 -19.59
CA LEU A 200 3.59 -41.13 -18.89
C LEU A 200 2.27 -40.85 -19.63
N PRO A 201 1.16 -40.56 -18.94
CA PRO A 201 -0.14 -40.27 -19.57
C PRO A 201 -0.09 -38.99 -20.41
N PRO A 202 -1.12 -38.68 -21.23
CA PRO A 202 -1.14 -37.46 -22.02
C PRO A 202 -0.98 -36.25 -21.09
N PHE A 203 0.09 -35.49 -21.29
CA PHE A 203 0.31 -34.22 -20.60
C PHE A 203 -0.70 -33.20 -21.13
N ASP A 204 -1.42 -32.56 -20.21
CA ASP A 204 -2.33 -31.44 -20.47
C ASP A 204 -1.51 -30.17 -20.78
N HIS A 205 -1.91 -29.44 -21.83
CA HIS A 205 -1.14 -28.34 -22.43
C HIS A 205 -1.41 -26.97 -21.77
N SER A 206 -1.74 -26.92 -20.49
CA SER A 206 -2.18 -25.69 -19.80
C SER A 206 -1.09 -24.91 -19.05
N GLN A 207 0.19 -25.32 -19.08
CA GLN A 207 1.24 -24.63 -18.30
C GLN A 207 2.61 -24.54 -19.01
N ASP A 208 2.79 -23.57 -19.90
CA ASP A 208 4.13 -23.03 -20.19
C ASP A 208 4.38 -21.86 -19.22
N LYS A 209 5.28 -22.07 -18.25
CA LYS A 209 5.69 -21.09 -17.23
C LYS A 209 7.15 -20.72 -17.53
N GLN A 210 7.38 -19.62 -18.25
CA GLN A 210 8.66 -18.90 -18.12
C GLN A 210 8.67 -18.26 -16.72
N ARG A 211 9.50 -18.77 -15.81
CA ARG A 211 9.54 -18.33 -14.40
C ARG A 211 10.83 -17.53 -14.17
N TYR A 212 10.67 -16.24 -13.86
CA TYR A 212 11.76 -15.36 -13.44
C TYR A 212 12.24 -15.77 -12.05
N ILE A 213 13.54 -15.63 -11.78
CA ILE A 213 14.17 -16.16 -10.56
C ILE A 213 15.04 -15.09 -9.91
N LEU A 214 14.86 -14.91 -8.59
CA LEU A 214 15.27 -13.76 -7.78
C LEU A 214 16.80 -13.57 -7.67
N PRO A 215 17.37 -12.58 -6.96
CA PRO A 215 18.78 -12.54 -6.56
C PRO A 215 18.96 -12.25 -5.04
N PRO A 216 20.05 -12.68 -4.36
CA PRO A 216 20.42 -12.22 -3.02
C PRO A 216 21.37 -11.02 -3.09
N PRO A 217 21.46 -10.24 -2.01
CA PRO A 217 22.25 -9.02 -1.96
C PRO A 217 23.76 -9.30 -1.84
N SER A 218 24.55 -8.37 -2.39
CA SER A 218 26.01 -8.21 -2.31
C SER A 218 26.88 -8.75 -3.47
N SER A 219 27.13 -7.92 -4.49
CA SER A 219 28.42 -7.91 -5.22
C SER A 219 28.61 -6.68 -6.12
N LEU A 220 29.13 -5.57 -5.60
CA LEU A 220 29.98 -4.66 -6.38
C LEU A 220 31.00 -3.95 -5.44
N PRO A 221 32.32 -4.12 -5.64
CA PRO A 221 33.35 -3.37 -4.93
C PRO A 221 33.63 -2.02 -5.61
N GLY A 222 33.88 -0.98 -4.81
CA GLY A 222 34.32 0.34 -5.29
C GLY A 222 35.75 0.37 -5.84
N TYR A 223 36.05 1.36 -6.69
CA TYR A 223 37.28 2.21 -6.72
C TYR A 223 37.33 3.09 -8.00
N HIS A 224 37.29 4.41 -7.80
CA HIS A 224 38.01 5.55 -8.41
C HIS A 224 38.31 5.75 -9.93
N LEU A 225 37.88 6.97 -10.39
CA LEU A 225 38.49 7.97 -11.33
C LEU A 225 38.38 7.77 -12.87
N PRO A 226 38.54 8.84 -13.69
CA PRO A 226 37.81 10.12 -13.78
C PRO A 226 37.08 10.28 -15.15
N LEU A 227 36.17 11.25 -15.26
CA LEU A 227 35.46 11.62 -16.51
C LEU A 227 36.40 11.91 -17.69
N PRO A 228 35.95 11.64 -18.93
CA PRO A 228 35.84 12.74 -19.88
C PRO A 228 34.52 12.78 -20.66
N SER A 229 34.18 14.01 -21.06
CA SER A 229 33.07 14.50 -21.87
C SER A 229 32.73 13.65 -23.11
N LEU A 230 31.44 13.51 -23.43
CA LEU A 230 30.98 13.45 -24.82
C LEU A 230 29.63 14.15 -25.02
N ASP A 231 29.68 15.02 -26.02
CA ASP A 231 28.65 15.84 -26.64
C ASP A 231 27.40 15.08 -27.11
N ASN A 232 26.25 15.72 -26.85
CA ASN A 232 25.13 15.98 -27.76
C ASN A 232 24.66 14.94 -28.81
N LYS A 233 23.32 14.82 -28.82
CA LYS A 233 22.41 14.30 -29.86
C LYS A 233 22.14 12.81 -29.85
N LYS A 234 21.07 12.43 -29.14
CA LYS A 234 19.91 11.72 -29.70
C LYS A 234 18.75 11.75 -28.68
N ARG A 235 17.62 12.30 -29.13
CA ARG A 235 16.33 12.37 -28.43
C ARG A 235 15.90 10.95 -28.03
N TYR A 236 15.65 10.73 -26.74
CA TYR A 236 14.88 9.59 -26.28
C TYR A 236 13.53 10.12 -25.77
N LYS A 237 12.45 9.59 -26.35
CA LYS A 237 11.06 9.85 -25.97
C LYS A 237 10.76 9.06 -24.68
N SER A 238 10.14 9.73 -23.73
CA SER A 238 9.60 9.20 -22.49
C SER A 238 8.08 9.04 -22.59
N PRO A 239 7.48 8.09 -21.85
CA PRO A 239 6.10 8.27 -21.40
C PRO A 239 5.92 7.97 -19.90
N TYR A 240 5.17 8.85 -19.22
CA TYR A 240 4.49 8.62 -17.93
C TYR A 240 3.03 9.08 -18.05
N ASP A 241 2.10 8.35 -17.41
CA ASP A 241 1.17 8.84 -16.36
C ASP A 241 0.15 7.73 -15.96
N ASP A 242 -0.21 7.77 -14.68
CA ASP A 242 -1.38 7.24 -13.94
C ASP A 242 -1.71 5.72 -13.75
N VAL A 243 -1.61 5.32 -12.47
CA VAL A 243 -2.35 4.33 -11.63
C VAL A 243 -2.49 2.88 -12.13
N SER A 244 -1.92 2.52 -13.28
CA SER A 244 -2.09 1.16 -13.86
C SER A 244 -0.77 0.42 -14.11
N THR A 245 -0.01 0.17 -13.06
CA THR A 245 1.34 -0.41 -13.14
C THR A 245 1.47 -1.68 -13.98
N ALA A 246 0.45 -2.53 -14.08
CA ALA A 246 0.54 -3.72 -14.95
C ALA A 246 0.34 -3.41 -16.44
N ALA A 247 -0.45 -2.39 -16.78
CA ALA A 247 -0.79 -2.10 -18.18
C ALA A 247 0.34 -1.34 -18.86
N ASN A 248 0.91 -0.29 -18.26
CA ASN A 248 1.88 0.59 -18.92
C ASN A 248 3.20 -0.11 -19.34
N THR A 249 3.56 -1.24 -18.72
CA THR A 249 4.65 -2.10 -19.21
C THR A 249 4.40 -2.59 -20.65
N LEU A 250 3.15 -2.87 -21.04
CA LEU A 250 2.77 -3.32 -22.40
C LEU A 250 2.88 -2.21 -23.47
N ALA A 251 2.57 -0.94 -23.13
CA ALA A 251 2.65 0.17 -24.09
C ALA A 251 4.09 0.56 -24.42
N SER A 252 5.01 0.37 -23.47
CA SER A 252 6.44 0.60 -23.72
C SER A 252 6.99 -0.33 -24.82
N PHE A 253 6.43 -1.53 -25.01
CA PHE A 253 6.77 -2.44 -26.10
C PHE A 253 6.03 -2.12 -27.42
N ALA A 254 4.81 -1.58 -27.35
CA ALA A 254 4.06 -1.16 -28.54
C ALA A 254 4.64 0.09 -29.23
N SER A 255 5.47 0.87 -28.52
CA SER A 255 6.17 2.03 -29.10
C SER A 255 7.29 1.69 -30.11
N TYR A 256 7.48 0.40 -30.43
CA TYR A 256 8.34 -0.10 -31.51
C TYR A 256 7.62 -0.29 -32.86
N GLU A 257 6.54 0.46 -33.13
CA GLU A 257 5.77 0.43 -34.37
C GLU A 257 6.44 1.07 -35.61
N GLN A 258 7.76 0.96 -35.74
CA GLN A 258 8.45 1.21 -37.01
C GLN A 258 9.52 0.15 -37.29
N ALA A 259 9.11 -1.11 -37.37
CA ALA A 259 9.82 -2.12 -38.14
C ALA A 259 8.84 -3.22 -38.53
N ASP A 260 8.72 -3.47 -39.83
CA ASP A 260 8.01 -4.61 -40.41
C ASP A 260 8.55 -5.93 -39.84
N ASP A 261 7.91 -6.52 -38.83
CA ASP A 261 8.16 -7.92 -38.46
C ASP A 261 6.97 -8.55 -37.71
N ILE A 262 6.55 -9.72 -38.21
CA ILE A 262 5.37 -10.53 -37.84
C ILE A 262 5.45 -11.14 -36.42
N CYS A 263 6.27 -10.59 -35.52
CA CYS A 263 6.54 -11.12 -34.17
C CYS A 263 5.86 -10.36 -33.01
N SER A 264 5.20 -9.22 -33.26
CA SER A 264 4.69 -8.34 -32.21
C SER A 264 3.46 -8.88 -31.45
N GLU A 265 2.48 -9.44 -32.14
CA GLU A 265 1.22 -9.89 -31.51
C GLU A 265 1.42 -11.07 -30.54
N LYS A 266 2.31 -12.01 -30.89
CA LYS A 266 2.64 -13.16 -30.03
C LYS A 266 3.43 -12.78 -28.78
N GLN A 267 4.25 -11.73 -28.83
CA GLN A 267 5.05 -11.27 -27.69
C GLN A 267 4.23 -10.40 -26.73
N VAL A 268 3.28 -9.64 -27.24
CA VAL A 268 2.29 -8.89 -26.44
C VAL A 268 1.37 -9.85 -25.68
N ILE A 269 0.91 -10.93 -26.32
CA ILE A 269 0.13 -11.99 -25.68
C ILE A 269 0.94 -12.71 -24.58
N GLU A 270 2.24 -12.95 -24.80
CA GLU A 270 3.09 -13.61 -23.80
C GLU A 270 3.42 -12.69 -22.60
N ALA A 271 3.62 -11.40 -22.83
CA ALA A 271 3.78 -10.41 -21.76
C ALA A 271 2.48 -10.22 -20.94
N ALA A 272 1.33 -10.19 -21.61
CA ALA A 272 0.02 -10.19 -20.94
C ALA A 272 -0.17 -11.45 -20.08
N LYS A 273 0.24 -12.63 -20.56
CA LYS A 273 0.21 -13.89 -19.78
C LYS A 273 1.14 -13.90 -18.58
N ILE A 274 2.26 -13.17 -18.62
CA ILE A 274 3.18 -13.01 -17.48
C ILE A 274 2.57 -12.07 -16.44
N LEU A 275 1.97 -10.95 -16.86
CA LEU A 275 1.27 -9.99 -15.99
C LEU A 275 -0.03 -10.57 -15.39
N MET A 276 -0.73 -11.43 -16.13
CA MET A 276 -1.87 -12.22 -15.63
C MET A 276 -1.49 -13.32 -14.64
N LYS A 277 -0.22 -13.73 -14.62
CA LYS A 277 0.33 -14.61 -13.58
C LYS A 277 0.80 -13.85 -12.35
N ILE A 278 1.12 -12.55 -12.47
CA ILE A 278 1.50 -11.68 -11.35
C ILE A 278 0.24 -11.20 -10.58
N SER A 279 -0.90 -11.11 -11.25
CA SER A 279 -2.19 -10.71 -10.64
C SER A 279 -2.99 -11.86 -10.04
N ARG A 280 -2.51 -13.12 -10.12
CA ARG A 280 -3.16 -14.29 -9.52
C ARG A 280 -2.31 -14.85 -8.40
N TRP A 281 -2.80 -14.73 -7.18
CA TRP A 281 -2.10 -15.13 -5.95
C TRP A 281 -2.31 -16.61 -5.63
N ASP A 282 -1.99 -17.04 -4.40
CA ASP A 282 -1.92 -18.45 -4.02
C ASP A 282 -3.22 -19.22 -4.33
N PHE A 283 -4.38 -18.54 -4.35
CA PHE A 283 -5.67 -19.13 -4.69
C PHE A 283 -6.29 -18.65 -6.02
N GLY A 284 -5.56 -17.83 -6.81
CA GLY A 284 -6.06 -17.27 -8.07
C GLY A 284 -6.85 -15.98 -7.93
N GLU A 285 -6.80 -15.36 -6.75
CA GLU A 285 -7.40 -14.04 -6.44
C GLU A 285 -6.79 -12.94 -7.30
N ASP A 286 -7.61 -11.96 -7.70
CA ASP A 286 -7.17 -10.73 -8.36
C ASP A 286 -7.13 -9.55 -7.37
N LEU A 287 -5.96 -9.33 -6.74
CA LEU A 287 -5.77 -8.34 -5.66
C LEU A 287 -5.25 -6.98 -6.15
N SER A 288 -5.57 -6.67 -7.39
CA SER A 288 -4.91 -5.64 -8.16
C SER A 288 -5.59 -4.25 -8.01
N ARG A 289 -6.81 -4.21 -7.45
CA ARG A 289 -7.61 -3.01 -7.13
C ARG A 289 -7.32 -2.43 -5.73
N ALA A 290 -8.11 -1.45 -5.29
CA ALA A 290 -7.89 -0.63 -4.09
C ALA A 290 -6.61 0.22 -4.13
N TRP A 291 -6.26 0.79 -2.98
CA TRP A 291 -5.31 1.89 -2.85
C TRP A 291 -4.05 1.45 -2.11
N TYR A 292 -2.96 2.15 -2.39
CA TYR A 292 -1.76 2.05 -1.57
C TYR A 292 -1.91 2.89 -0.32
N GLU A 293 -1.23 2.47 0.74
CA GLU A 293 -1.18 3.21 1.97
C GLU A 293 -0.02 4.20 1.99
N ALA A 294 -0.32 5.44 2.37
CA ALA A 294 0.66 6.49 2.59
C ALA A 294 1.74 6.61 1.49
N ALA A 295 3.02 6.66 1.88
CA ALA A 295 4.16 6.76 0.99
C ALA A 295 4.67 5.41 0.46
N ASN A 296 3.99 4.31 0.75
CA ASN A 296 4.45 2.94 0.49
C ASN A 296 3.56 2.28 -0.58
N THR A 297 3.84 1.02 -0.92
CA THR A 297 3.04 0.23 -1.88
C THR A 297 2.32 -0.94 -1.23
N MET A 298 2.15 -0.89 0.09
CA MET A 298 1.40 -1.86 0.86
C MET A 298 -0.10 -1.57 0.75
N LYS A 299 -0.88 -2.63 0.81
CA LYS A 299 -2.33 -2.56 1.09
C LYS A 299 -2.57 -3.21 2.44
N TRP A 300 -2.58 -2.39 3.48
CA TRP A 300 -2.81 -2.85 4.85
C TRP A 300 -4.30 -3.06 5.07
N GLY A 301 -4.69 -4.25 5.55
CA GLY A 301 -6.11 -4.63 5.59
C GLY A 301 -6.96 -3.70 6.45
N LEU A 302 -6.54 -3.43 7.68
CA LEU A 302 -7.34 -2.64 8.63
C LEU A 302 -7.62 -1.20 8.14
N PRO A 303 -6.62 -0.35 7.82
CA PRO A 303 -6.88 1.01 7.35
C PRO A 303 -7.57 1.05 5.99
N LEU A 304 -7.29 0.13 5.07
CA LEU A 304 -7.98 0.04 3.77
C LEU A 304 -9.47 -0.27 3.95
N GLY A 305 -9.79 -1.25 4.82
CA GLY A 305 -11.15 -1.57 5.19
C GLY A 305 -11.87 -0.36 5.77
N TRP A 306 -11.23 0.32 6.73
CA TRP A 306 -11.80 1.49 7.39
C TRP A 306 -12.06 2.65 6.43
N ALA A 307 -11.09 2.98 5.57
CA ALA A 307 -11.25 4.01 4.55
C ALA A 307 -12.44 3.70 3.63
N THR A 308 -12.60 2.43 3.23
CA THR A 308 -13.74 1.97 2.43
C THR A 308 -15.06 2.15 3.17
N THR A 309 -15.15 1.74 4.44
CA THR A 309 -16.36 1.93 5.26
C THR A 309 -16.70 3.40 5.44
N GLN A 310 -15.70 4.22 5.75
CA GLN A 310 -15.88 5.63 6.05
C GLN A 310 -16.32 6.42 4.81
N LEU A 311 -15.76 6.15 3.64
CA LEU A 311 -16.22 6.74 2.39
C LEU A 311 -17.70 6.36 2.10
N ALA A 312 -18.11 5.13 2.41
CA ALA A 312 -19.49 4.71 2.25
C ALA A 312 -20.40 5.42 3.25
N PHE A 313 -19.91 5.64 4.48
CA PHE A 313 -20.62 6.44 5.48
C PHE A 313 -20.80 7.89 5.03
N ASN A 314 -19.78 8.49 4.40
CA ASN A 314 -19.88 9.85 3.84
C ASN A 314 -21.03 9.95 2.85
N ILE A 315 -21.07 9.05 1.86
CA ILE A 315 -22.10 9.07 0.82
C ILE A 315 -23.47 8.77 1.43
N MET A 316 -23.58 7.79 2.34
CA MET A 316 -24.85 7.48 3.00
C MET A 316 -25.48 8.70 3.68
N VAL A 317 -24.67 9.58 4.27
CA VAL A 317 -25.16 10.76 5.01
C VAL A 317 -25.31 12.00 4.12
N PHE A 318 -24.39 12.22 3.17
CA PHE A 318 -24.27 13.47 2.42
C PHE A 318 -24.38 13.30 0.90
N GLU A 319 -25.06 12.25 0.44
CA GLU A 319 -25.23 11.95 -0.98
C GLU A 319 -25.69 13.15 -1.82
N ASP A 320 -26.74 13.85 -1.40
CA ASP A 320 -27.30 14.99 -2.13
C ASP A 320 -26.29 16.13 -2.25
N ALA A 321 -25.48 16.35 -1.20
CA ALA A 321 -24.44 17.37 -1.19
C ALA A 321 -23.35 17.02 -2.21
N MET A 322 -22.86 15.78 -2.21
CA MET A 322 -21.85 15.31 -3.16
C MET A 322 -22.38 15.33 -4.61
N ASN A 323 -23.65 14.93 -4.83
CA ASN A 323 -24.28 15.01 -6.15
C ASN A 323 -24.39 16.44 -6.64
N SER A 324 -24.71 17.39 -5.75
CA SER A 324 -24.90 18.79 -6.13
C SER A 324 -23.65 19.46 -6.66
N VAL A 325 -22.48 18.87 -6.41
CA VAL A 325 -21.19 19.39 -6.83
C VAL A 325 -20.44 18.49 -7.82
N ASP A 326 -21.15 17.54 -8.46
CA ASP A 326 -20.62 16.55 -9.43
C ASP A 326 -19.61 15.52 -8.87
N GLU A 327 -19.58 15.30 -7.54
CA GLU A 327 -18.64 14.35 -6.91
C GLU A 327 -19.22 12.97 -6.59
N LEU A 328 -20.54 12.81 -6.61
CA LEU A 328 -21.15 11.53 -6.24
C LEU A 328 -20.71 10.39 -7.17
N ALA A 329 -20.55 10.64 -8.47
CA ALA A 329 -20.14 9.63 -9.43
C ALA A 329 -18.72 9.10 -9.15
N GLU A 330 -17.79 10.02 -8.91
CA GLU A 330 -16.39 9.70 -8.57
C GLU A 330 -16.31 8.95 -7.23
N GLY A 331 -17.05 9.43 -6.22
CA GLY A 331 -17.12 8.75 -4.92
C GLY A 331 -17.69 7.33 -5.01
N LEU A 332 -18.66 7.08 -5.90
CA LEU A 332 -19.18 5.73 -6.13
C LEU A 332 -18.19 4.82 -6.84
N GLU A 333 -17.46 5.33 -7.84
CA GLU A 333 -16.40 4.58 -8.53
C GLU A 333 -15.31 4.20 -7.53
N LEU A 334 -14.87 5.16 -6.73
CA LEU A 334 -13.89 4.98 -5.67
C LEU A 334 -14.32 3.87 -4.70
N LEU A 335 -15.55 3.94 -4.18
CA LEU A 335 -16.08 2.88 -3.32
C LEU A 335 -16.12 1.51 -3.98
N LYS A 336 -16.45 1.45 -5.26
CA LYS A 336 -16.45 0.19 -6.00
C LYS A 336 -15.04 -0.37 -6.12
N TRP A 337 -14.03 0.47 -6.34
CA TRP A 337 -12.63 0.08 -6.44
C TRP A 337 -12.11 -0.59 -5.15
N GLY A 338 -12.42 -0.01 -3.99
CA GLY A 338 -12.13 -0.61 -2.68
C GLY A 338 -12.94 -1.90 -2.42
N ALA A 339 -14.24 -1.88 -2.66
CA ALA A 339 -15.11 -3.03 -2.41
C ALA A 339 -14.81 -4.24 -3.30
N ASP A 340 -14.48 -4.04 -4.59
CA ASP A 340 -14.08 -5.12 -5.48
C ASP A 340 -12.78 -5.80 -4.99
N TYR A 341 -11.83 -5.03 -4.45
CA TYR A 341 -10.63 -5.61 -3.82
C TYR A 341 -11.01 -6.46 -2.60
N LEU A 342 -11.91 -5.98 -1.74
CA LEU A 342 -12.34 -6.71 -0.54
C LEU A 342 -13.11 -7.99 -0.88
N VAL A 343 -13.95 -7.97 -1.93
CA VAL A 343 -14.61 -9.17 -2.47
C VAL A 343 -13.57 -10.18 -2.96
N ASN A 344 -12.55 -9.72 -3.70
CA ASN A 344 -11.49 -10.59 -4.19
C ASN A 344 -10.56 -11.09 -3.08
N ALA A 345 -10.31 -10.28 -2.04
CA ALA A 345 -9.59 -10.67 -0.84
C ALA A 345 -10.33 -11.78 -0.07
N HIS A 346 -11.65 -11.81 -0.16
CA HIS A 346 -12.52 -12.88 0.36
C HIS A 346 -12.86 -13.92 -0.72
N TYR A 347 -11.83 -14.49 -1.33
CA TYR A 347 -12.00 -15.54 -2.35
C TYR A 347 -12.54 -16.85 -1.78
N ASN A 348 -12.20 -17.20 -0.53
CA ASN A 348 -12.80 -18.33 0.17
C ASN A 348 -13.01 -18.05 1.67
N ASP A 349 -13.88 -18.82 2.31
CA ASP A 349 -14.32 -18.61 3.70
C ASP A 349 -13.29 -19.05 4.77
N THR A 350 -12.07 -19.42 4.39
CA THR A 350 -11.04 -19.92 5.33
C THR A 350 -9.67 -19.30 5.15
N HIS A 351 -9.39 -18.67 4.01
CA HIS A 351 -8.15 -17.95 3.72
C HIS A 351 -8.57 -16.63 3.10
N ILE A 352 -8.59 -15.60 3.94
CA ILE A 352 -8.97 -14.24 3.55
C ILE A 352 -7.70 -13.41 3.52
N VAL A 353 -7.47 -12.64 2.45
CA VAL A 353 -6.29 -11.78 2.37
C VAL A 353 -6.42 -10.68 3.43
N GLY A 354 -5.46 -10.62 4.37
CA GLY A 354 -5.39 -9.59 5.39
C GLY A 354 -4.49 -8.41 5.02
N GLN A 355 -3.53 -8.61 4.11
CA GLN A 355 -2.71 -7.54 3.54
C GLN A 355 -2.04 -7.99 2.24
N LEU A 356 -1.70 -7.02 1.38
CA LEU A 356 -0.88 -7.22 0.20
C LEU A 356 0.41 -6.40 0.31
N GLY A 357 1.54 -7.05 0.08
CA GLY A 357 2.86 -6.43 0.08
C GLY A 357 3.82 -7.09 1.07
N VAL A 358 5.10 -6.74 0.98
CA VAL A 358 6.14 -7.31 1.83
C VAL A 358 6.75 -6.18 2.66
N SER A 359 6.34 -6.08 3.93
CA SER A 359 6.92 -5.09 4.84
C SER A 359 8.32 -5.51 5.27
N ALA A 360 8.66 -6.70 5.76
CA ALA A 360 10.09 -7.03 5.97
C ALA A 360 10.47 -8.52 5.90
N LEU A 361 11.79 -8.75 5.85
CA LEU A 361 12.41 -10.08 5.87
C LEU A 361 12.80 -10.50 7.29
N GLY A 362 12.14 -11.52 7.83
CA GLY A 362 12.44 -12.10 9.15
C GLY A 362 11.64 -11.44 10.29
N PRO A 363 11.61 -12.10 11.49
CA PRO A 363 10.90 -11.58 12.67
C PRO A 363 11.43 -10.18 13.01
N ILE A 364 10.58 -9.35 13.64
CA ILE A 364 10.90 -7.95 14.01
C ILE A 364 12.30 -7.90 14.61
N SER A 365 13.29 -7.50 13.81
CA SER A 365 14.41 -6.74 14.32
C SER A 365 13.93 -5.30 14.23
N LYS A 366 14.04 -4.51 15.29
CA LYS A 366 13.57 -3.11 15.34
C LYS A 366 14.42 -2.17 14.47
N VAL A 367 14.88 -2.66 13.32
CA VAL A 367 15.71 -1.97 12.34
C VAL A 367 14.87 -1.75 11.10
N ILE A 368 14.23 -0.58 11.02
CA ILE A 368 13.41 -0.10 9.89
C ILE A 368 14.14 -0.25 8.54
N GLY A 369 15.48 -0.25 8.53
CA GLY A 369 16.31 -0.52 7.35
C GLY A 369 16.21 -1.94 6.75
N TRP A 370 15.36 -2.81 7.30
CA TRP A 370 15.05 -4.14 6.75
C TRP A 370 13.65 -4.21 6.13
N ASP A 371 12.87 -3.13 6.22
CA ASP A 371 11.56 -3.06 5.61
C ASP A 371 11.67 -3.00 4.07
N VAL A 372 11.13 -3.96 3.34
CA VAL A 372 11.31 -4.10 1.89
C VAL A 372 10.52 -3.04 1.13
N ASP A 373 9.29 -2.76 1.56
CA ASP A 373 8.43 -1.79 0.90
C ASP A 373 8.82 -0.35 1.27
N PHE A 374 9.05 -0.09 2.54
CA PHE A 374 9.51 1.23 3.00
C PHE A 374 10.92 1.57 2.51
N ASN A 375 11.80 0.59 2.25
CA ASN A 375 13.11 0.83 1.61
C ASN A 375 13.08 0.78 0.07
N TYR A 376 11.90 0.66 -0.54
CA TYR A 376 11.71 0.98 -1.94
C TYR A 376 11.38 2.47 -2.08
N TRP A 377 12.20 3.21 -2.83
CA TRP A 377 12.09 4.67 -2.99
C TRP A 377 11.70 5.09 -4.42
N GLY A 378 11.38 4.12 -5.27
CA GLY A 378 10.91 4.36 -6.63
C GLY A 378 9.38 4.52 -6.72
N PRO A 379 8.87 4.71 -7.94
CA PRO A 379 7.43 4.78 -8.18
C PRO A 379 6.77 3.38 -8.17
N PRO A 380 5.50 3.24 -7.76
CA PRO A 380 4.82 1.94 -7.63
C PRO A 380 4.79 1.16 -8.95
N GLU A 381 4.50 1.84 -10.07
CA GLU A 381 5.18 1.73 -11.38
C GLU A 381 6.14 0.57 -11.63
N GLU A 382 7.23 0.62 -10.90
CA GLU A 382 8.40 -0.21 -11.16
C GLU A 382 8.81 -1.01 -9.91
N TYR A 383 7.92 -1.13 -8.91
CA TYR A 383 8.17 -1.87 -7.66
C TYR A 383 8.68 -3.28 -7.94
N GLU A 384 7.91 -4.06 -8.72
CA GLU A 384 8.24 -5.44 -9.08
C GLU A 384 9.56 -5.58 -9.83
N GLN A 385 10.01 -4.51 -10.49
CA GLN A 385 11.26 -4.50 -11.25
C GLN A 385 12.47 -4.15 -10.38
N TRP A 386 12.30 -3.30 -9.35
CA TRP A 386 13.41 -2.67 -8.63
C TRP A 386 13.40 -2.87 -7.12
N VAL A 387 12.44 -3.64 -6.60
CA VAL A 387 12.41 -4.00 -5.18
C VAL A 387 13.78 -4.60 -4.79
N PRO A 388 14.50 -4.00 -3.82
CA PRO A 388 15.90 -4.29 -3.57
C PRO A 388 16.20 -5.74 -3.15
N THR A 389 15.17 -6.51 -2.78
CA THR A 389 15.28 -7.90 -2.30
C THR A 389 14.78 -8.94 -3.31
N GLY A 390 14.32 -8.52 -4.48
CA GLY A 390 13.65 -9.41 -5.44
C GLY A 390 12.35 -10.02 -4.90
N LEU A 391 11.80 -9.53 -3.80
CA LEU A 391 10.54 -10.03 -3.28
C LEU A 391 9.39 -9.27 -3.96
N PRO A 392 8.61 -9.92 -4.83
CA PRO A 392 7.42 -9.28 -5.36
C PRO A 392 6.44 -9.00 -4.22
N HIS A 393 5.39 -8.21 -4.49
CA HIS A 393 4.26 -8.14 -3.56
C HIS A 393 3.79 -9.56 -3.20
N LYS A 394 3.28 -9.74 -1.98
CA LYS A 394 2.80 -11.02 -1.50
C LYS A 394 1.53 -10.85 -0.70
N ALA A 395 0.53 -11.69 -0.99
CA ALA A 395 -0.66 -11.80 -0.18
C ALA A 395 -0.36 -12.52 1.14
N THR A 396 -0.83 -11.98 2.25
CA THR A 396 -0.81 -12.65 3.55
C THR A 396 -2.24 -12.97 3.97
N TYR A 397 -2.46 -14.21 4.42
CA TYR A 397 -3.80 -14.75 4.66
C TYR A 397 -4.13 -14.86 6.15
N ILE A 398 -5.32 -14.38 6.50
CA ILE A 398 -6.04 -14.65 7.74
C ILE A 398 -6.70 -16.01 7.60
N THR A 399 -6.56 -16.86 8.62
CA THR A 399 -7.06 -18.25 8.61
C THR A 399 -7.65 -18.61 9.99
N PRO A 400 -8.44 -19.69 10.13
CA PRO A 400 -8.95 -20.12 11.43
C PRO A 400 -7.86 -20.33 12.50
N ASP A 401 -6.66 -20.74 12.10
CA ASP A 401 -5.52 -20.99 13.00
C ASP A 401 -4.66 -19.74 13.25
N ASN A 402 -4.88 -18.67 12.48
CA ASN A 402 -4.26 -17.37 12.67
C ASN A 402 -5.26 -16.26 12.31
N PRO A 403 -6.29 -16.06 13.16
CA PRO A 403 -7.38 -15.13 12.90
C PRO A 403 -7.00 -13.67 13.15
N SER A 404 -7.77 -12.76 12.55
CA SER A 404 -7.79 -11.33 12.88
C SER A 404 -9.22 -10.83 12.80
N SER A 405 -9.85 -10.64 13.95
CA SER A 405 -11.22 -10.15 14.06
C SER A 405 -11.33 -8.67 13.73
N GLU A 406 -10.24 -7.90 13.90
CA GLU A 406 -10.15 -6.48 13.52
C GLU A 406 -10.38 -6.33 12.01
N ILE A 407 -9.49 -6.94 11.21
CA ILE A 407 -9.51 -6.80 9.76
C ILE A 407 -10.80 -7.37 9.17
N ILE A 408 -11.24 -8.55 9.65
CA ILE A 408 -12.46 -9.18 9.12
C ILE A 408 -13.73 -8.45 9.57
N GLY A 409 -13.75 -7.90 10.79
CA GLY A 409 -14.84 -7.04 11.27
C GLY A 409 -14.96 -5.77 10.44
N GLU A 410 -13.83 -5.14 10.12
CA GLU A 410 -13.81 -3.94 9.27
C GLU A 410 -14.16 -4.26 7.81
N TYR A 411 -13.70 -5.39 7.25
CA TYR A 411 -14.12 -5.83 5.91
C TYR A 411 -15.62 -6.11 5.84
N THR A 412 -16.19 -6.65 6.92
CA THR A 412 -17.64 -6.80 7.05
C THR A 412 -18.33 -5.45 6.99
N ALA A 413 -17.86 -4.47 7.76
CA ALA A 413 -18.41 -3.12 7.81
C ALA A 413 -18.33 -2.42 6.43
N ALA A 414 -17.18 -2.54 5.76
CA ALA A 414 -16.93 -1.96 4.45
C ALA A 414 -17.90 -2.51 3.41
N LEU A 415 -17.99 -3.83 3.25
CA LEU A 415 -18.87 -4.43 2.26
C LEU A 415 -20.35 -4.19 2.57
N ALA A 416 -20.75 -4.24 3.85
CA ALA A 416 -22.13 -3.94 4.25
C ALA A 416 -22.51 -2.47 4.00
N SER A 417 -21.65 -1.52 4.36
CA SER A 417 -21.89 -0.08 4.14
C SER A 417 -21.92 0.29 2.65
N VAL A 418 -20.98 -0.22 1.85
CA VAL A 418 -20.96 -0.01 0.39
C VAL A 418 -22.22 -0.59 -0.26
N SER A 419 -22.73 -1.72 0.23
CA SER A 419 -23.96 -2.31 -0.28
C SER A 419 -25.17 -1.39 -0.14
N ILE A 420 -25.25 -0.58 0.93
CA ILE A 420 -26.35 0.36 1.17
C ILE A 420 -26.34 1.46 0.10
N VAL A 421 -25.17 2.07 -0.09
CA VAL A 421 -24.96 3.16 -1.05
C VAL A 421 -25.23 2.67 -2.48
N TRP A 422 -24.72 1.49 -2.84
CA TRP A 422 -24.87 0.94 -4.19
C TRP A 422 -26.24 0.33 -4.51
N ARG A 423 -27.07 0.01 -3.51
CA ARG A 423 -28.31 -0.76 -3.71
C ARG A 423 -29.28 -0.13 -4.71
N LYS A 424 -29.39 1.20 -4.72
CA LYS A 424 -30.29 1.91 -5.65
C LYS A 424 -29.76 1.99 -7.09
N HIS A 425 -28.46 1.76 -7.27
CA HIS A 425 -27.76 1.81 -8.55
C HIS A 425 -27.58 0.43 -9.16
N ASN A 426 -27.24 -0.56 -8.32
CA ASN A 426 -27.05 -1.95 -8.71
C ASN A 426 -27.38 -2.89 -7.54
N ALA A 427 -28.63 -3.34 -7.47
CA ALA A 427 -29.11 -4.22 -6.41
C ALA A 427 -28.41 -5.59 -6.41
N THR A 428 -28.03 -6.11 -7.59
CA THR A 428 -27.31 -7.40 -7.70
C THR A 428 -25.91 -7.31 -7.12
N TYR A 429 -25.19 -6.23 -7.41
CA TYR A 429 -23.90 -5.97 -6.78
C TYR A 429 -24.04 -5.77 -5.27
N ALA A 430 -25.03 -5.00 -4.82
CA ALA A 430 -25.30 -4.84 -3.40
C ALA A 430 -25.63 -6.17 -2.69
N ASP A 431 -26.37 -7.08 -3.33
CA ASP A 431 -26.65 -8.42 -2.78
C ASP A 431 -25.37 -9.27 -2.67
N LEU A 432 -24.47 -9.18 -3.66
CA LEU A 432 -23.15 -9.82 -3.60
C LEU A 432 -22.33 -9.31 -2.41
N LEU A 433 -22.27 -7.99 -2.22
CA LEU A 433 -21.53 -7.39 -1.10
C LEU A 433 -22.09 -7.81 0.26
N VAL A 434 -23.43 -7.83 0.40
CA VAL A 434 -24.07 -8.33 1.63
C VAL A 434 -23.74 -9.80 1.88
N ASP A 435 -23.74 -10.65 0.85
CA ASP A 435 -23.38 -12.07 1.01
C ASP A 435 -21.95 -12.25 1.56
N HIS A 436 -20.98 -11.57 0.96
CA HIS A 436 -19.59 -11.58 1.44
C HIS A 436 -19.50 -11.06 2.88
N ALA A 437 -20.14 -9.91 3.18
CA ALA A 437 -20.15 -9.34 4.54
C ALA A 437 -20.70 -10.32 5.59
N LYS A 438 -21.79 -11.04 5.29
CA LYS A 438 -22.36 -12.03 6.21
C LYS A 438 -21.42 -13.21 6.48
N ARG A 439 -20.73 -13.68 5.43
CA ARG A 439 -19.76 -14.79 5.54
C ARG A 439 -18.50 -14.37 6.29
N LEU A 440 -17.97 -13.18 6.04
CA LEU A 440 -16.86 -12.59 6.79
C LEU A 440 -17.21 -12.41 8.26
N TYR A 441 -18.38 -11.85 8.57
CA TYR A 441 -18.82 -11.68 9.96
C TYR A 441 -18.90 -13.00 10.71
N LYS A 442 -19.47 -14.03 10.05
CA LYS A 442 -19.53 -15.38 10.60
C LYS A 442 -18.12 -15.89 10.93
N PHE A 443 -17.16 -15.74 10.00
CA PHE A 443 -15.77 -16.12 10.23
C PHE A 443 -15.17 -15.40 11.44
N ALA A 444 -15.34 -14.08 11.54
CA ALA A 444 -14.79 -13.27 12.63
C ALA A 444 -15.33 -13.67 14.02
N VAL A 445 -16.61 -14.04 14.09
CA VAL A 445 -17.25 -14.48 15.33
C VAL A 445 -16.88 -15.93 15.70
N GLU A 446 -16.75 -16.83 14.73
CA GLU A 446 -16.37 -18.24 14.94
C GLU A 446 -14.87 -18.41 15.24
N HIS A 447 -14.02 -17.54 14.68
CA HIS A 447 -12.57 -17.57 14.79
C HIS A 447 -12.05 -16.24 15.35
N GLN A 448 -12.29 -15.99 16.63
CA GLN A 448 -11.84 -14.77 17.29
C GLN A 448 -10.33 -14.77 17.54
N GLY A 449 -9.69 -13.66 17.24
CA GLY A 449 -8.30 -13.39 17.61
C GLY A 449 -7.75 -12.16 16.92
N SER A 450 -6.51 -11.81 17.24
CA SER A 450 -5.92 -10.53 16.83
C SER A 450 -4.67 -10.74 15.99
N TYR A 451 -4.52 -9.99 14.90
CA TYR A 451 -3.26 -9.97 14.15
C TYR A 451 -2.08 -9.45 14.98
N VAL A 452 -2.35 -8.63 16.01
CA VAL A 452 -1.36 -8.14 16.99
C VAL A 452 -0.71 -9.29 17.76
N SER A 453 -1.45 -10.36 17.99
CA SER A 453 -0.97 -11.57 18.66
C SER A 453 -0.40 -12.62 17.69
N SER A 454 -0.37 -12.33 16.39
CA SER A 454 0.06 -13.29 15.38
C SER A 454 1.55 -13.63 15.49
N HIS A 455 1.87 -14.89 15.23
CA HIS A 455 3.25 -15.35 15.06
C HIS A 455 3.69 -15.33 13.59
N GLN A 456 2.82 -14.94 12.66
CA GLN A 456 3.20 -14.79 11.25
C GLN A 456 3.94 -13.47 11.06
N ASN A 457 5.09 -13.53 10.41
CA ASN A 457 5.96 -12.37 10.22
C ASN A 457 5.22 -11.15 9.64
N ALA A 458 4.42 -11.35 8.57
CA ALA A 458 3.71 -10.26 7.92
C ALA A 458 2.77 -9.48 8.86
N PHE A 459 2.03 -10.18 9.73
CA PHE A 459 1.15 -9.54 10.71
C PHE A 459 1.89 -8.95 11.91
N GLN A 460 3.06 -9.48 12.26
CA GLN A 460 3.95 -8.82 13.23
C GLN A 460 4.42 -7.46 12.71
N TRP A 461 4.70 -7.34 11.42
CA TRP A 461 5.01 -6.05 10.79
C TRP A 461 3.78 -5.16 10.65
N ALA A 462 2.60 -5.72 10.37
CA ALA A 462 1.36 -4.95 10.45
C ALA A 462 1.16 -4.35 11.86
N THR A 463 1.47 -5.10 12.91
CA THR A 463 1.38 -4.63 14.30
C THR A 463 2.31 -3.46 14.60
N PHE A 464 3.47 -3.42 13.95
CA PHE A 464 4.43 -2.33 14.13
C PHE A 464 3.92 -1.02 13.51
N TRP A 465 3.34 -1.09 12.31
CA TRP A 465 2.89 0.08 11.56
C TRP A 465 1.45 0.51 11.91
N TYR A 466 0.57 -0.46 12.05
CA TYR A 466 -0.82 -0.33 12.44
C TYR A 466 -1.03 -1.18 13.70
N PRO A 467 -0.63 -0.73 14.90
CA PRO A 467 -0.95 -1.43 16.13
C PRO A 467 -2.45 -1.32 16.42
N SER A 468 -3.10 -2.43 16.82
CA SER A 468 -4.50 -2.38 17.22
C SER A 468 -4.70 -2.56 18.71
N THR A 469 -5.69 -1.84 19.26
CA THR A 469 -6.04 -1.86 20.70
C THR A 469 -7.06 -2.93 21.09
N GLY A 470 -7.82 -3.47 20.13
CA GLY A 470 -8.88 -4.46 20.35
C GLY A 470 -9.56 -4.85 19.04
N TYR A 471 -10.55 -5.76 19.12
CA TYR A 471 -11.38 -6.10 17.95
C TYR A 471 -12.90 -6.01 18.24
N GLN A 472 -13.26 -5.71 19.48
CA GLN A 472 -14.65 -5.76 19.94
C GLN A 472 -15.47 -4.66 19.28
N ASP A 473 -14.86 -3.52 19.02
CA ASP A 473 -15.45 -2.39 18.33
C ASP A 473 -15.62 -2.69 16.82
N GLU A 474 -14.69 -3.35 16.13
CA GLU A 474 -14.93 -3.81 14.74
C GLU A 474 -16.03 -4.87 14.65
N LEU A 475 -16.14 -5.77 15.63
CA LEU A 475 -17.24 -6.75 15.66
C LEU A 475 -18.59 -6.08 15.93
N ALA A 476 -18.63 -5.02 16.76
CA ALA A 476 -19.82 -4.20 16.93
C ALA A 476 -20.14 -3.40 15.66
N TRP A 477 -19.12 -2.85 15.01
CA TRP A 477 -19.20 -2.00 13.82
C TRP A 477 -19.69 -2.78 12.60
N GLY A 478 -19.06 -3.92 12.31
CA GLY A 478 -19.49 -4.82 11.24
C GLY A 478 -20.92 -5.31 11.43
N ALA A 479 -21.33 -5.63 12.66
CA ALA A 479 -22.70 -6.03 12.97
C ALA A 479 -23.69 -4.87 12.79
N ALA A 480 -23.35 -3.66 13.24
CA ALA A 480 -24.20 -2.48 13.09
C ALA A 480 -24.44 -2.16 11.59
N TRP A 481 -23.40 -2.24 10.76
CA TRP A 481 -23.52 -2.06 9.32
C TRP A 481 -24.29 -3.18 8.63
N LEU A 482 -24.10 -4.45 9.05
CA LEU A 482 -24.92 -5.56 8.55
C LEU A 482 -26.40 -5.38 8.89
N TYR A 483 -26.72 -4.92 10.10
CA TYR A 483 -28.09 -4.56 10.45
C TYR A 483 -28.59 -3.42 9.55
N ALA A 484 -27.81 -2.36 9.35
CA ALA A 484 -28.18 -1.25 8.47
C ALA A 484 -28.46 -1.72 7.03
N ALA A 485 -27.68 -2.68 6.52
CA ALA A 485 -27.82 -3.21 5.16
C ALA A 485 -28.96 -4.22 4.98
N THR A 486 -29.34 -4.94 6.04
CA THR A 486 -30.23 -6.12 5.94
C THR A 486 -31.54 -5.99 6.70
N ASN A 487 -31.59 -5.12 7.71
CA ASN A 487 -32.67 -5.02 8.69
C ASN A 487 -32.98 -6.35 9.38
N ASP A 488 -31.96 -7.21 9.58
CA ASP A 488 -32.06 -8.47 10.32
C ASP A 488 -31.68 -8.24 11.79
N ASP A 489 -32.66 -8.40 12.69
CA ASP A 489 -32.53 -8.15 14.13
C ASP A 489 -31.40 -8.95 14.78
N TYR A 490 -30.99 -10.09 14.20
CA TYR A 490 -29.83 -10.84 14.67
C TYR A 490 -28.58 -9.96 14.75
N TYR A 491 -28.32 -9.16 13.72
CA TYR A 491 -27.13 -8.30 13.68
C TYR A 491 -27.25 -7.09 14.62
N LEU A 492 -28.46 -6.58 14.88
CA LEU A 492 -28.64 -5.52 15.87
C LEU A 492 -28.33 -6.02 17.29
N GLU A 493 -28.78 -7.23 17.61
CA GLU A 493 -28.50 -7.84 18.92
C GLU A 493 -27.02 -8.16 19.09
N GLU A 494 -26.34 -8.68 18.05
CA GLU A 494 -24.89 -8.87 18.09
C GLU A 494 -24.14 -7.53 18.18
N ALA A 495 -24.55 -6.49 17.46
CA ALA A 495 -23.95 -5.16 17.55
C ALA A 495 -24.02 -4.62 18.99
N LYS A 496 -25.19 -4.70 19.64
CA LYS A 496 -25.37 -4.26 21.04
C LYS A 496 -24.56 -5.09 22.03
N LYS A 497 -24.44 -6.39 21.79
CA LYS A 497 -23.64 -7.31 22.63
C LYS A 497 -22.16 -6.94 22.57
N TRP A 498 -21.60 -6.79 21.38
CA TRP A 498 -20.20 -6.41 21.21
C TRP A 498 -19.94 -5.00 21.72
N TYR A 499 -20.83 -4.05 21.41
CA TYR A 499 -20.81 -2.68 21.91
C TYR A 499 -20.69 -2.60 23.44
N ALA A 500 -21.39 -3.48 24.18
CA ALA A 500 -21.30 -3.52 25.64
C ALA A 500 -19.96 -4.08 26.17
N SER A 501 -19.16 -4.71 25.32
CA SER A 501 -17.82 -5.24 25.65
C SER A 501 -16.66 -4.34 25.21
N VAL A 502 -16.97 -3.27 24.47
CA VAL A 502 -16.01 -2.29 23.99
C VAL A 502 -15.35 -1.53 25.15
N THR A 503 -14.04 -1.31 25.06
CA THR A 503 -13.25 -0.57 26.06
C THR A 503 -12.52 0.66 25.48
N ASP A 504 -12.89 1.10 24.28
CA ASP A 504 -12.27 2.14 23.44
C ASP A 504 -11.76 3.39 24.18
N SER A 505 -10.76 4.05 23.58
CA SER A 505 -10.41 5.42 23.89
C SER A 505 -11.61 6.32 23.68
N TRP A 506 -11.85 7.18 24.67
CA TRP A 506 -12.95 8.12 24.64
C TRP A 506 -12.75 9.26 23.61
N LEU A 507 -11.60 9.30 22.92
CA LEU A 507 -11.15 10.44 22.14
C LEU A 507 -10.88 10.16 20.66
N GLU A 508 -10.69 8.90 20.28
CA GLU A 508 -10.29 8.56 18.91
C GLU A 508 -11.50 8.18 18.06
N TYR A 509 -11.40 8.42 16.75
CA TYR A 509 -12.24 7.81 15.74
C TYR A 509 -11.38 7.63 14.49
N SER A 510 -11.03 6.40 14.17
CA SER A 510 -9.96 6.10 13.22
C SER A 510 -10.04 4.67 12.70
N TRP A 511 -9.04 4.29 11.91
CA TRP A 511 -8.82 2.92 11.46
C TRP A 511 -8.63 1.91 12.62
N ASP A 512 -8.30 2.33 13.84
CA ASP A 512 -8.23 1.44 15.02
C ASP A 512 -9.49 1.53 15.87
N GLU A 513 -10.04 2.71 16.14
CA GLU A 513 -11.17 2.84 17.08
C GLU A 513 -12.49 3.32 16.45
N LYS A 514 -13.58 2.59 16.73
CA LYS A 514 -14.90 2.83 16.13
C LYS A 514 -15.94 3.40 17.09
N GLY A 515 -15.66 3.51 18.39
CA GLY A 515 -16.61 3.92 19.43
C GLY A 515 -17.46 5.15 19.09
N GLY A 516 -16.83 6.27 18.73
CA GLY A 516 -17.52 7.51 18.34
C GLY A 516 -18.46 7.31 17.13
N GLY A 517 -17.98 6.60 16.10
CA GLY A 517 -18.76 6.25 14.92
C GLY A 517 -19.92 5.29 15.23
N LEU A 518 -19.70 4.31 16.10
CA LEU A 518 -20.70 3.36 16.57
C LEU A 518 -21.87 4.06 17.26
N HIS A 519 -21.61 5.04 18.13
CA HIS A 519 -22.66 5.83 18.76
C HIS A 519 -23.55 6.52 17.71
N VAL A 520 -22.91 7.20 16.75
CA VAL A 520 -23.62 7.96 15.71
C VAL A 520 -24.40 7.03 14.78
N LEU A 521 -23.79 5.94 14.31
CA LEU A 521 -24.42 4.97 13.42
C LEU A 521 -25.61 4.27 14.09
N LEU A 522 -25.43 3.75 15.31
CA LEU A 522 -26.50 3.07 16.03
C LEU A 522 -27.66 4.03 16.34
N TYR A 523 -27.38 5.28 16.68
CA TYR A 523 -28.44 6.29 16.78
C TYR A 523 -29.12 6.55 15.42
N ALA A 524 -28.36 6.64 14.33
CA ALA A 524 -28.90 6.88 12.99
C ALA A 524 -29.93 5.82 12.59
N ILE A 525 -29.62 4.54 12.84
CA ILE A 525 -30.42 3.39 12.38
C ILE A 525 -31.48 2.92 13.38
N THR A 526 -31.35 3.24 14.67
CA THR A 526 -32.32 2.80 15.71
C THR A 526 -33.14 3.92 16.33
N LYS A 527 -32.62 5.16 16.31
CA LYS A 527 -33.13 6.31 17.10
C LYS A 527 -33.21 6.06 18.61
N ASP A 528 -32.46 5.08 19.14
CA ASP A 528 -32.40 4.81 20.58
C ASP A 528 -31.66 5.94 21.31
N LYS A 529 -32.29 6.44 22.38
CA LYS A 529 -31.79 7.55 23.18
C LYS A 529 -30.46 7.24 23.88
N THR A 530 -30.16 5.96 24.14
CA THR A 530 -28.87 5.55 24.70
C THR A 530 -27.72 5.99 23.80
N PHE A 531 -27.82 5.71 22.50
CA PHE A 531 -26.77 6.06 21.54
C PHE A 531 -26.70 7.58 21.30
N TYR A 532 -27.84 8.28 21.33
CA TYR A 532 -27.85 9.75 21.36
C TYR A 532 -27.01 10.31 22.51
N ASN A 533 -27.24 9.82 23.74
CA ASN A 533 -26.52 10.30 24.92
C ASN A 533 -25.02 10.00 24.82
N ASN A 534 -24.66 8.79 24.36
CA ASN A 534 -23.26 8.41 24.20
C ASN A 534 -22.56 9.25 23.11
N SER A 535 -23.24 9.57 22.00
CA SER A 535 -22.72 10.53 21.02
C SER A 535 -22.48 11.90 21.64
N MET A 536 -23.42 12.42 22.45
CA MET A 536 -23.24 13.70 23.13
C MET A 536 -22.08 13.67 24.12
N ASP A 537 -21.93 12.60 24.89
CA ASP A 537 -20.83 12.43 25.84
C ASP A 537 -19.48 12.39 25.12
N TYR A 538 -19.41 11.70 23.97
CA TYR A 538 -18.24 11.72 23.08
C TYR A 538 -17.93 13.15 22.60
N PHE A 539 -18.89 13.84 21.98
CA PHE A 539 -18.68 15.19 21.44
C PHE A 539 -18.33 16.24 22.50
N ASN A 540 -18.88 16.14 23.70
CA ASN A 540 -18.61 17.07 24.80
C ASN A 540 -17.16 17.03 25.29
N GLN A 541 -16.37 16.03 24.91
CA GLN A 541 -14.93 15.98 25.18
C GLN A 541 -14.11 16.94 24.30
N PHE A 542 -14.65 17.30 23.14
CA PHE A 542 -14.05 18.23 22.17
C PHE A 542 -14.60 19.64 22.34
N LEU A 543 -15.89 19.77 22.63
CA LEU A 543 -16.58 21.07 22.69
C LEU A 543 -16.24 21.85 23.98
N PRO A 544 -16.22 23.19 23.94
CA PRO A 544 -15.99 24.01 25.12
C PRO A 544 -17.00 23.71 26.24
N GLY A 545 -16.53 23.20 27.38
CA GLY A 545 -17.39 22.80 28.48
C GLY A 545 -16.66 22.09 29.61
N PRO A 546 -17.35 21.74 30.70
CA PRO A 546 -16.73 21.05 31.85
C PRO A 546 -16.23 19.64 31.52
N SER A 547 -16.76 19.02 30.47
CA SER A 547 -16.34 17.69 29.99
C SER A 547 -15.23 17.75 28.95
N GLN A 548 -14.79 18.94 28.54
CA GLN A 548 -13.74 19.09 27.54
C GLN A 548 -12.42 18.54 28.10
N ILE A 549 -11.86 17.55 27.41
CA ILE A 549 -10.53 17.00 27.73
C ILE A 549 -9.55 17.12 26.56
N VAL A 550 -10.06 17.26 25.33
CA VAL A 550 -9.22 17.47 24.14
C VAL A 550 -8.61 18.85 24.17
N LYS A 551 -7.30 18.89 23.95
CA LYS A 551 -6.52 20.13 23.90
C LYS A 551 -6.59 20.74 22.51
N TYR A 552 -6.41 22.05 22.47
CA TYR A 552 -6.34 22.79 21.22
C TYR A 552 -4.98 23.44 21.08
N THR A 553 -4.47 23.49 19.86
CA THR A 553 -3.30 24.30 19.52
C THR A 553 -3.63 25.80 19.69
N PRO A 554 -2.63 26.69 19.81
CA PRO A 554 -2.86 28.14 19.86
C PRO A 554 -3.76 28.71 18.75
N ARG A 555 -3.78 28.08 17.57
CA ARG A 555 -4.61 28.45 16.41
C ARG A 555 -5.90 27.62 16.31
N GLY A 556 -6.22 26.79 17.30
CA GLY A 556 -7.54 26.18 17.42
C GLY A 556 -7.74 24.87 16.66
N LEU A 557 -6.68 24.15 16.33
CA LEU A 557 -6.79 22.73 15.92
C LEU A 557 -7.05 21.88 17.16
N ALA A 558 -8.07 21.02 17.12
CA ALA A 558 -8.30 19.98 18.12
C ALA A 558 -7.19 18.93 18.01
N TYR A 559 -6.28 18.93 18.98
CA TYR A 559 -5.05 18.15 18.96
C TYR A 559 -5.27 16.81 19.67
N ILE A 560 -5.73 15.82 18.90
CA ILE A 560 -6.05 14.48 19.38
C ILE A 560 -4.79 13.64 19.49
N GLU A 561 -4.04 13.57 18.38
CA GLU A 561 -2.82 12.79 18.26
C GLU A 561 -1.72 13.62 17.60
N HIS A 562 -0.45 13.36 17.94
CA HIS A 562 0.67 14.12 17.38
C HIS A 562 0.91 13.79 15.91
N TRP A 563 0.65 12.55 15.52
CA TRP A 563 0.70 12.06 14.16
C TRP A 563 -0.70 12.14 13.54
N GLY A 564 -0.84 12.79 12.38
CA GLY A 564 -2.15 12.89 11.71
C GLY A 564 -3.13 13.88 12.33
N SER A 565 -2.69 14.75 13.25
CA SER A 565 -3.51 15.73 13.99
C SER A 565 -4.63 16.39 13.18
N VAL A 566 -4.38 16.80 11.93
CA VAL A 566 -5.39 17.41 11.05
C VAL A 566 -6.42 16.38 10.59
N GLY A 567 -6.00 15.21 10.13
CA GLY A 567 -6.87 14.09 9.75
C GLY A 567 -7.80 13.66 10.88
N TYR A 568 -7.26 13.39 12.07
CA TYR A 568 -8.07 12.99 13.23
C TYR A 568 -9.10 14.06 13.64
N SER A 569 -8.74 15.36 13.57
CA SER A 569 -9.71 16.43 13.82
C SER A 569 -10.83 16.46 12.77
N GLY A 570 -10.51 16.10 11.52
CA GLY A 570 -11.43 15.89 10.41
C GLY A 570 -12.41 14.75 10.64
N ASN A 571 -11.93 13.63 11.20
CA ASN A 571 -12.76 12.47 11.54
C ASN A 571 -13.87 12.85 12.54
N VAL A 572 -13.52 13.62 13.57
CA VAL A 572 -14.49 14.11 14.56
C VAL A 572 -15.42 15.17 13.94
N ALA A 573 -14.90 16.05 13.08
CA ALA A 573 -15.72 17.01 12.35
C ALA A 573 -16.79 16.32 11.49
N PHE A 574 -16.45 15.22 10.82
CA PHE A 574 -17.42 14.40 10.09
C PHE A 574 -18.51 13.87 11.01
N LEU A 575 -18.17 13.21 12.13
CA LEU A 575 -19.15 12.65 13.05
C LEU A 575 -20.09 13.73 13.60
N MET A 576 -19.56 14.90 13.94
CA MET A 576 -20.34 16.05 14.40
C MET A 576 -21.28 16.58 13.31
N MET A 577 -20.84 16.66 12.05
CA MET A 577 -21.72 17.07 10.94
C MET A 577 -22.81 16.03 10.66
N ALA A 578 -22.46 14.74 10.68
CA ALA A 578 -23.41 13.66 10.48
C ALA A 578 -24.48 13.65 11.59
N PHE A 579 -24.07 13.76 12.85
CA PHE A 579 -25.00 13.82 13.98
C PHE A 579 -25.85 15.10 13.96
N ALA A 580 -25.26 16.26 13.66
CA ALA A 580 -25.98 17.52 13.52
C ALA A 580 -27.08 17.43 12.45
N LYS A 581 -26.80 16.80 11.30
CA LYS A 581 -27.82 16.51 10.27
C LYS A 581 -28.92 15.60 10.80
N LEU A 582 -28.55 14.53 11.50
CA LEU A 582 -29.49 13.53 12.05
C LEU A 582 -30.47 14.11 13.08
N ILE A 583 -30.04 15.10 13.88
CA ILE A 583 -30.89 15.75 14.90
C ILE A 583 -31.56 17.03 14.38
N GLY A 584 -31.08 17.58 13.27
CA GLY A 584 -31.49 18.86 12.69
C GLY A 584 -30.50 19.97 13.02
N TYR A 585 -29.98 20.65 11.99
CA TYR A 585 -29.00 21.73 12.14
C TYR A 585 -29.48 22.93 12.95
N ASP A 586 -30.80 23.10 13.10
CA ASP A 586 -31.41 24.16 13.89
C ASP A 586 -31.38 23.92 15.40
N GLN A 587 -31.14 22.66 15.82
CA GLN A 587 -31.07 22.30 17.24
C GLN A 587 -29.89 23.01 17.95
N PRO A 588 -30.06 23.43 19.21
CA PRO A 588 -29.00 24.08 19.97
C PRO A 588 -27.69 23.28 20.03
N GLU A 589 -27.78 21.96 20.21
CA GLU A 589 -26.66 21.03 20.27
C GLU A 589 -25.91 20.97 18.92
N ALA A 590 -26.65 20.98 17.81
CA ALA A 590 -26.09 20.96 16.46
C ALA A 590 -25.26 22.22 16.15
N LYS A 591 -25.56 23.37 16.75
CA LYS A 591 -24.81 24.61 16.53
C LYS A 591 -23.36 24.53 17.03
N SER A 592 -23.13 23.91 18.19
CA SER A 592 -21.78 23.72 18.70
C SER A 592 -20.98 22.75 17.83
N MET A 593 -21.63 21.68 17.36
CA MET A 593 -21.05 20.67 16.47
C MET A 593 -20.65 21.24 15.11
N THR A 594 -21.57 21.98 14.47
CA THR A 594 -21.31 22.65 13.19
C THR A 594 -20.23 23.72 13.34
N THR A 595 -20.21 24.48 14.44
CA THR A 595 -19.15 25.46 14.71
C THR A 595 -17.78 24.78 14.84
N PHE A 596 -17.70 23.67 15.58
CA PHE A 596 -16.46 22.89 15.69
C PHE A 596 -16.00 22.40 14.31
N ALA A 597 -16.89 21.76 13.54
CA ALA A 597 -16.55 21.22 12.23
C ALA A 597 -16.06 22.31 11.26
N VAL A 598 -16.77 23.44 11.18
CA VAL A 598 -16.34 24.59 10.36
C VAL A 598 -14.95 25.07 10.77
N GLN A 599 -14.69 25.19 12.08
CA GLN A 599 -13.38 25.61 12.57
C GLN A 599 -12.26 24.63 12.19
N GLN A 600 -12.47 23.32 12.38
CA GLN A 600 -11.44 22.32 12.08
C GLN A 600 -11.16 22.23 10.57
N ILE A 601 -12.20 22.26 9.74
CA ILE A 601 -12.02 22.25 8.29
C ILE A 601 -11.36 23.53 7.83
N ASN A 602 -11.82 24.71 8.25
CA ASN A 602 -11.18 25.97 7.85
C ASN A 602 -9.73 26.10 8.34
N TYR A 603 -9.39 25.52 9.50
CA TYR A 603 -8.00 25.38 9.94
C TYR A 603 -7.18 24.62 8.91
N ALA A 604 -7.66 23.44 8.48
CA ALA A 604 -7.03 22.62 7.44
C ALA A 604 -6.92 23.37 6.11
N LEU A 605 -7.90 24.21 5.77
CA LEU A 605 -7.96 24.97 4.52
C LEU A 605 -7.13 26.26 4.52
N GLY A 606 -6.59 26.65 5.68
CA GLY A 606 -5.62 27.72 5.79
C GLY A 606 -6.16 29.08 6.21
N ASP A 607 -7.18 29.12 7.08
CA ASP A 607 -7.61 30.35 7.78
C ASP A 607 -6.44 31.10 8.47
N TYR A 608 -5.34 30.40 8.74
CA TYR A 608 -4.12 30.95 9.35
C TYR A 608 -2.96 31.18 8.37
N GLY A 609 -3.26 31.24 7.06
CA GLY A 609 -2.32 31.60 5.99
C GLY A 609 -1.53 30.45 5.37
N TYR A 610 -1.87 29.20 5.70
CA TYR A 610 -1.29 27.99 5.12
C TYR A 610 -2.30 26.86 5.13
N SER A 611 -2.56 26.27 3.96
CA SER A 611 -3.38 25.08 3.78
C SER A 611 -2.59 23.82 4.14
N TRP A 612 -3.24 22.86 4.77
CA TRP A 612 -2.74 21.50 5.01
C TRP A 612 -3.11 20.52 3.91
N VAL A 613 -3.77 21.02 2.86
CA VAL A 613 -4.28 20.21 1.75
C VAL A 613 -3.46 20.52 0.50
N VAL A 614 -2.81 19.50 -0.05
CA VAL A 614 -1.92 19.62 -1.21
C VAL A 614 -2.69 20.14 -2.42
N GLY A 615 -2.12 21.14 -3.10
CA GLY A 615 -2.71 21.76 -4.29
C GLY A 615 -3.90 22.69 -4.01
N PHE A 616 -4.18 23.02 -2.75
CA PHE A 616 -5.33 23.84 -2.37
C PHE A 616 -4.97 25.18 -1.73
N GLY A 617 -5.57 26.26 -2.23
CA GLY A 617 -5.30 27.63 -1.76
C GLY A 617 -4.02 28.22 -2.35
N ASP A 618 -3.65 29.43 -1.92
CA ASP A 618 -2.47 30.13 -2.45
C ASP A 618 -1.14 29.66 -1.84
N ASN A 619 -1.21 28.93 -0.72
CA ASN A 619 -0.06 28.47 0.05
C ASN A 619 -0.37 27.11 0.68
N TYR A 620 0.20 26.05 0.13
CA TYR A 620 -0.11 24.65 0.43
C TYR A 620 1.17 23.78 0.47
N PRO A 621 1.09 22.52 0.92
CA PRO A 621 2.26 21.67 1.01
C PRO A 621 2.78 21.29 -0.36
N ALA A 622 4.05 21.65 -0.61
CA ALA A 622 4.70 21.36 -1.88
C ALA A 622 5.61 20.13 -1.78
N LYS A 623 5.86 19.61 -0.57
CA LYS A 623 6.76 18.48 -0.31
C LYS A 623 6.17 17.48 0.70
N PRO A 624 4.97 16.91 0.45
CA PRO A 624 4.48 15.81 1.26
C PRO A 624 5.47 14.62 1.27
N TYR A 625 5.48 13.82 2.32
CA TYR A 625 6.19 12.56 2.36
C TYR A 625 5.44 11.53 1.50
N HIS A 626 5.62 11.60 0.18
CA HIS A 626 4.99 10.70 -0.77
C HIS A 626 5.92 10.41 -1.95
N LYS A 627 6.36 9.15 -2.04
CA LYS A 627 7.43 8.70 -2.96
C LYS A 627 7.00 8.78 -4.42
N ALA A 628 5.75 8.42 -4.72
CA ALA A 628 5.24 8.37 -6.08
C ALA A 628 5.06 9.78 -6.70
N SER A 629 4.56 10.74 -5.92
CA SER A 629 4.41 12.13 -6.42
C SER A 629 5.74 12.88 -6.48
N TYR A 630 6.72 12.46 -5.66
CA TYR A 630 8.09 12.91 -5.86
C TYR A 630 8.68 12.32 -7.13
N ASN A 631 8.65 11.01 -7.27
CA ASN A 631 9.24 10.24 -8.35
C ASN A 631 10.72 10.57 -8.63
N SER A 632 11.62 10.06 -7.79
CA SER A 632 13.08 10.18 -7.96
C SER A 632 13.62 9.64 -9.29
N TYR A 633 12.82 8.95 -10.11
CA TYR A 633 13.27 8.43 -11.40
C TYR A 633 13.07 9.44 -12.53
N ILE A 634 12.32 10.51 -12.28
CA ILE A 634 12.02 11.59 -13.22
C ILE A 634 12.99 12.77 -12.95
N ASP A 635 13.49 13.41 -14.00
CA ASP A 635 14.46 14.52 -14.02
C ASP A 635 15.89 14.24 -13.52
N TYR A 636 16.04 13.34 -12.57
CA TYR A 636 17.30 12.81 -12.08
C TYR A 636 17.24 11.31 -12.30
N PRO A 637 17.64 10.75 -13.44
CA PRO A 637 17.34 9.36 -13.78
C PRO A 637 18.14 8.39 -12.89
N LEU A 638 17.70 8.23 -11.65
CA LEU A 638 18.18 7.29 -10.64
C LEU A 638 17.53 5.92 -10.84
N ARG A 639 16.81 5.71 -11.95
CA ARG A 639 16.31 4.39 -12.36
C ARG A 639 17.50 3.42 -12.43
N GLY A 640 17.43 2.36 -11.63
CA GLY A 640 18.51 1.37 -11.49
C GLY A 640 19.71 1.81 -10.66
N ALA A 641 19.66 2.98 -10.02
CA ALA A 641 20.58 3.33 -8.96
C ALA A 641 20.28 2.50 -7.68
N PRO A 642 21.27 2.33 -6.80
CA PRO A 642 21.06 1.78 -5.46
C PRO A 642 19.98 2.55 -4.67
N GLN A 643 19.13 1.84 -3.92
CA GLN A 643 17.99 2.46 -3.23
C GLN A 643 18.38 3.49 -2.15
N ASP A 644 19.55 3.37 -1.53
CA ASP A 644 20.11 4.39 -0.63
C ASP A 644 20.41 5.72 -1.35
N THR A 645 20.79 5.64 -2.64
CA THR A 645 20.97 6.84 -3.47
C THR A 645 19.63 7.48 -3.82
N VAL A 646 18.61 6.65 -4.10
CA VAL A 646 17.24 7.12 -4.38
C VAL A 646 16.61 7.73 -3.12
N GLU A 647 16.79 7.09 -1.97
CA GLU A 647 16.41 7.61 -0.66
C GLU A 647 17.05 8.96 -0.36
N THR A 648 18.36 9.11 -0.62
CA THR A 648 19.07 10.37 -0.38
C THR A 648 18.49 11.49 -1.24
N ASP A 649 18.19 11.21 -2.52
CA ASP A 649 17.50 12.16 -3.39
C ASP A 649 16.12 12.50 -2.84
N PHE A 650 15.31 11.51 -2.48
CA PHE A 650 13.99 11.75 -1.91
C PHE A 650 14.07 12.56 -0.61
N SER A 651 14.86 12.15 0.38
CA SER A 651 14.84 12.72 1.73
C SER A 651 15.56 14.07 1.84
N GLU A 652 16.66 14.28 1.12
CA GLU A 652 17.47 15.50 1.25
C GLU A 652 17.09 16.59 0.24
N SER A 653 16.39 16.24 -0.84
CA SER A 653 16.04 17.20 -1.88
C SER A 653 15.09 18.29 -1.39
N LYS A 654 15.41 19.54 -1.76
CA LYS A 654 14.59 20.72 -1.45
C LYS A 654 13.65 21.11 -2.59
N THR A 655 13.58 20.28 -3.63
CA THR A 655 12.63 20.46 -4.73
C THR A 655 11.20 20.09 -4.29
N PRO A 656 10.18 20.79 -4.81
CA PRO A 656 8.78 20.36 -4.69
C PRO A 656 8.55 18.96 -5.28
N GLN A 657 7.35 18.42 -5.07
CA GLN A 657 6.90 17.26 -5.83
C GLN A 657 6.88 17.54 -7.33
N ARG A 658 7.16 16.51 -8.13
CA ARG A 658 7.11 16.58 -9.60
C ARG A 658 5.67 16.49 -10.09
N PHE A 659 4.83 15.76 -9.34
CA PHE A 659 3.40 15.70 -9.51
C PHE A 659 2.71 16.31 -8.29
N ILE A 660 1.70 17.14 -8.52
CA ILE A 660 0.91 17.68 -7.43
C ILE A 660 -0.06 16.59 -6.99
N LEU A 661 0.09 16.13 -5.75
CA LEU A 661 -0.79 15.14 -5.14
C LEU A 661 -2.04 15.83 -4.61
N TYR A 662 -2.83 16.39 -5.52
CA TYR A 662 -4.01 17.18 -5.20
C TYR A 662 -4.84 16.47 -4.11
N GLY A 663 -5.12 17.17 -3.01
CA GLY A 663 -6.15 16.80 -2.04
C GLY A 663 -5.70 15.98 -0.88
N ALA A 664 -4.49 15.46 -0.95
CA ALA A 664 -3.85 14.84 0.18
C ALA A 664 -3.82 15.82 1.38
N VAL A 665 -4.36 15.36 2.50
CA VAL A 665 -4.29 16.06 3.78
C VAL A 665 -3.00 15.63 4.46
N GLU A 666 -2.11 16.57 4.75
CA GLU A 666 -0.90 16.29 5.52
C GLU A 666 -1.21 16.07 7.01
N GLY A 667 -0.33 15.36 7.70
CA GLY A 667 -0.52 15.00 9.10
C GLY A 667 -0.75 16.17 10.05
N GLY A 668 -0.20 17.35 9.77
CA GLY A 668 -0.46 18.57 10.54
C GLY A 668 0.72 19.03 11.39
N PRO A 669 0.52 20.04 12.24
CA PRO A 669 1.62 20.69 12.95
C PRO A 669 1.95 20.01 14.28
N ASN A 670 3.01 20.52 14.93
CA ASN A 670 3.21 20.30 16.35
C ASN A 670 2.13 21.01 17.19
N VAL A 671 2.03 20.68 18.48
CA VAL A 671 1.02 21.19 19.43
C VAL A 671 1.01 22.71 19.58
N ASP A 672 2.10 23.39 19.23
CA ASP A 672 2.24 24.85 19.25
C ASP A 672 2.04 25.51 17.87
N ASP A 673 1.45 24.78 16.92
CA ASP A 673 1.26 25.14 15.50
C ASP A 673 2.57 25.31 14.70
N SER A 674 3.72 24.87 15.23
CA SER A 674 4.98 24.90 14.48
C SER A 674 5.11 23.72 13.52
N TRP A 675 5.59 24.00 12.30
CA TRP A 675 5.80 23.01 11.25
C TRP A 675 6.73 23.58 10.16
N TYR A 676 7.20 22.73 9.24
CA TYR A 676 7.97 23.11 8.05
C TYR A 676 7.60 22.21 6.87
N ASP A 677 7.52 22.78 5.66
CA ASP A 677 7.30 22.05 4.39
C ASP A 677 8.57 21.30 4.01
N ASP A 678 8.74 20.14 4.63
CA ASP A 678 9.90 19.28 4.48
C ASP A 678 9.46 17.81 4.58
N ARG A 679 9.41 17.14 3.43
CA ARG A 679 9.19 15.70 3.27
C ARG A 679 9.98 14.83 4.26
N SER A 680 11.19 15.23 4.67
CA SER A 680 11.98 14.41 5.62
C SER A 680 11.35 14.33 7.01
N ASN A 681 10.38 15.20 7.30
CA ASN A 681 9.63 15.24 8.53
C ASN A 681 8.27 14.56 8.35
N TYR A 682 8.31 13.23 8.21
CA TYR A 682 7.13 12.43 7.89
C TYR A 682 6.00 12.60 8.93
N GLU A 683 6.31 12.84 10.21
CA GLU A 683 5.27 13.07 11.24
C GLU A 683 4.28 14.20 10.86
N TYR A 684 4.76 15.24 10.17
CA TYR A 684 3.95 16.39 9.75
C TYR A 684 3.54 16.34 8.28
N SER A 685 4.39 15.77 7.42
CA SER A 685 4.25 15.83 5.95
C SER A 685 3.71 14.54 5.33
N GLU A 686 3.53 13.48 6.12
CA GLU A 686 2.88 12.26 5.64
C GLU A 686 1.42 12.52 5.28
N VAL A 687 0.99 11.78 4.27
CA VAL A 687 -0.35 11.78 3.71
C VAL A 687 -0.79 10.34 3.68
N THR A 688 -2.05 10.06 4.02
CA THR A 688 -2.58 8.69 4.12
C THR A 688 -4.03 8.65 3.66
N GLN A 689 -4.51 7.48 3.25
CA GLN A 689 -5.93 7.34 2.89
C GLN A 689 -6.84 7.62 4.10
N ASP A 690 -6.40 7.28 5.31
CA ASP A 690 -7.21 7.44 6.51
C ASP A 690 -7.37 8.91 6.95
N TYR A 691 -6.38 9.78 6.69
CA TYR A 691 -6.53 11.23 6.96
C TYR A 691 -7.60 11.87 6.08
N ASN A 692 -7.76 11.37 4.86
CA ASN A 692 -8.67 11.92 3.87
C ASN A 692 -10.08 11.32 3.96
N ALA A 693 -10.22 10.08 4.41
CA ALA A 693 -11.47 9.33 4.31
C ALA A 693 -12.66 10.06 4.97
N ALA A 694 -12.63 10.33 6.28
CA ALA A 694 -13.74 11.03 6.94
C ALA A 694 -13.71 12.54 6.66
N TRP A 695 -12.53 13.12 6.44
CA TRP A 695 -12.37 14.54 6.12
C TRP A 695 -13.17 14.95 4.88
N THR A 696 -13.18 14.09 3.86
CA THR A 696 -14.04 14.21 2.67
C THR A 696 -15.52 14.33 3.05
N GLY A 697 -16.00 13.51 3.98
CA GLY A 697 -17.37 13.56 4.49
C GLY A 697 -17.68 14.81 5.29
N ALA A 698 -16.70 15.33 6.05
CA ALA A 698 -16.87 16.60 6.76
C ALA A 698 -17.09 17.77 5.80
N ILE A 699 -16.38 17.81 4.67
CA ILE A 699 -16.60 18.80 3.60
C ILE A 699 -17.99 18.64 2.99
N ALA A 700 -18.38 17.40 2.65
CA ALA A 700 -19.73 17.12 2.14
C ALA A 700 -20.81 17.61 3.13
N GLY A 701 -20.56 17.45 4.43
CA GLY A 701 -21.41 17.98 5.49
C GLY A 701 -21.48 19.51 5.50
N LEU A 702 -20.38 20.22 5.25
CA LEU A 702 -20.40 21.68 5.13
C LEU A 702 -21.21 22.14 3.91
N ILE A 703 -21.09 21.42 2.78
CA ILE A 703 -21.89 21.70 1.58
C ILE A 703 -23.38 21.54 1.88
N ASP A 704 -23.76 20.46 2.57
CA ASP A 704 -25.13 20.21 3.02
C ASP A 704 -25.64 21.33 3.95
N PHE A 705 -24.82 21.70 4.94
CA PHE A 705 -25.16 22.69 5.97
C PHE A 705 -25.32 24.12 5.43
N TYR A 706 -24.41 24.59 4.59
CA TYR A 706 -24.50 25.92 3.96
C TYR A 706 -25.53 25.96 2.81
N GLY A 707 -25.88 24.79 2.29
CA GLY A 707 -26.80 24.60 1.17
C GLY A 707 -26.07 24.61 -0.17
N SER A 708 -26.36 23.62 -1.00
CA SER A 708 -25.72 23.37 -2.29
C SER A 708 -25.71 24.56 -3.25
N SER A 709 -26.70 25.46 -3.17
CA SER A 709 -26.75 26.67 -4.01
C SER A 709 -25.58 27.65 -3.80
N GLN A 710 -24.80 27.48 -2.72
CA GLN A 710 -23.61 28.29 -2.44
C GLN A 710 -22.35 27.71 -3.12
N PHE A 711 -22.46 26.58 -3.80
CA PHE A 711 -21.35 25.80 -4.33
C PHE A 711 -21.55 25.54 -5.82
N GLU A 712 -20.47 25.63 -6.58
CA GLU A 712 -20.46 25.40 -8.03
C GLU A 712 -19.97 23.98 -8.30
N PRO A 713 -20.61 23.21 -9.20
CA PRO A 713 -20.14 21.86 -9.52
C PRO A 713 -18.70 21.82 -10.04
N TYR A 714 -17.98 20.80 -9.62
CA TYR A 714 -16.55 20.66 -9.85
C TYR A 714 -16.18 20.33 -11.30
N THR A 715 -14.93 20.60 -11.65
CA THR A 715 -14.25 20.06 -12.83
C THR A 715 -12.74 20.05 -12.57
N ASP A 716 -12.06 18.97 -12.95
CA ASP A 716 -10.61 18.86 -12.80
C ASP A 716 -9.83 19.45 -13.99
N CYS A 717 -10.55 19.97 -15.00
CA CYS A 717 -9.98 20.30 -16.29
C CYS A 717 -8.93 21.43 -16.26
N GLU A 718 -8.85 22.18 -15.16
CA GLU A 718 -7.86 23.23 -14.91
C GLU A 718 -6.68 22.75 -14.04
N LEU A 719 -6.73 21.52 -13.50
CA LEU A 719 -5.66 20.93 -12.71
C LEU A 719 -4.48 20.51 -13.59
N ASP A 720 -3.27 20.64 -13.04
CA ASP A 720 -2.07 20.08 -13.65
C ASP A 720 -1.88 18.63 -13.19
N LEU A 721 -2.60 17.71 -13.84
CA LEU A 721 -2.53 16.27 -13.57
C LEU A 721 -1.22 15.62 -14.05
N GLY A 722 -0.14 16.39 -14.22
CA GLY A 722 1.17 15.91 -14.68
C GLY A 722 1.40 16.07 -16.19
N TRP A 723 0.34 16.34 -16.98
CA TRP A 723 0.41 16.42 -18.45
C TRP A 723 1.31 17.53 -19.00
N ASN A 724 1.59 18.57 -18.20
CA ASN A 724 2.51 19.64 -18.60
C ASN A 724 3.98 19.23 -18.46
N HIS A 725 4.27 18.10 -17.82
CA HIS A 725 5.62 17.63 -17.61
C HIS A 725 6.29 17.25 -18.97
N PRO A 726 7.55 17.63 -19.24
CA PRO A 726 8.20 17.39 -20.54
C PRO A 726 8.28 15.92 -20.98
N ASN A 727 8.13 15.01 -20.00
CA ASN A 727 8.21 13.57 -20.17
C ASN A 727 6.84 12.86 -20.05
N ALA A 728 5.75 13.61 -19.86
CA ALA A 728 4.39 13.09 -19.78
C ALA A 728 3.93 12.54 -21.14
N SER A 729 3.02 11.57 -21.09
CA SER A 729 2.33 11.04 -22.26
C SER A 729 1.25 12.02 -22.74
N THR A 730 0.52 11.67 -23.80
CA THR A 730 -0.55 12.58 -24.29
C THR A 730 -1.74 12.45 -23.35
N PRO A 731 -2.35 13.56 -22.91
CA PRO A 731 -3.53 13.51 -22.04
C PRO A 731 -4.67 12.71 -22.68
N PRO A 732 -5.52 12.05 -21.86
CA PRO A 732 -6.74 11.41 -22.30
C PRO A 732 -7.61 12.32 -23.17
N ALA A 733 -8.23 11.74 -24.19
CA ALA A 733 -9.16 12.44 -25.06
C ALA A 733 -10.59 12.28 -24.52
N TRP A 734 -10.89 13.02 -23.44
CA TRP A 734 -12.20 13.00 -22.79
C TRP A 734 -13.35 13.31 -23.77
N PRO A 735 -14.51 12.63 -23.65
CA PRO A 735 -15.67 12.91 -24.50
C PRO A 735 -16.16 14.34 -24.28
N ALA A 736 -16.71 14.96 -25.32
CA ALA A 736 -17.16 16.36 -25.23
C ALA A 736 -18.31 16.59 -24.23
N ASP A 737 -19.02 15.53 -23.84
CA ASP A 737 -20.13 15.50 -22.90
C ASP A 737 -19.74 14.94 -21.52
N ASP A 738 -18.44 14.86 -21.24
CA ASP A 738 -17.89 14.61 -19.91
C ASP A 738 -17.69 15.94 -19.19
N CYS A 739 -18.58 16.26 -18.26
CA CYS A 739 -18.59 17.56 -17.61
C CYS A 739 -17.53 17.69 -16.51
N TYR A 740 -17.00 16.56 -16.03
CA TYR A 740 -16.02 16.48 -14.96
C TYR A 740 -14.63 16.79 -15.51
N HIS A 741 -14.21 16.07 -16.55
CA HIS A 741 -12.87 16.18 -17.10
C HIS A 741 -12.69 17.24 -18.21
N THR A 742 -13.80 17.79 -18.71
CA THR A 742 -13.73 18.85 -19.72
C THR A 742 -14.17 20.21 -19.17
N CYS A 743 -13.48 21.26 -19.60
CA CYS A 743 -13.87 22.65 -19.30
C CYS A 743 -15.13 23.10 -20.06
N ASN A 744 -16.00 22.17 -20.49
CA ASN A 744 -17.22 22.47 -21.22
C ASN A 744 -18.28 23.08 -20.29
N LYS A 745 -18.39 24.41 -20.30
CA LYS A 745 -19.37 25.15 -19.49
C LYS A 745 -20.84 24.99 -19.93
N ASN A 746 -21.10 24.37 -21.09
CA ASN A 746 -22.46 24.15 -21.59
C ASN A 746 -23.02 22.76 -21.21
N CYS A 747 -22.29 22.04 -20.37
CA CYS A 747 -22.60 20.69 -19.94
C CYS A 747 -23.61 20.72 -18.78
N PRO A 748 -24.57 19.77 -18.69
CA PRO A 748 -25.53 19.71 -17.60
C PRO A 748 -24.85 19.20 -16.31
N ARG A 749 -24.21 20.12 -15.59
CA ARG A 749 -23.54 19.89 -14.30
C ARG A 749 -24.53 19.74 -13.14
N GLY A 750 -24.08 19.07 -12.08
CA GLY A 750 -24.87 18.70 -10.89
C GLY A 750 -25.72 17.43 -11.08
N GLU A 751 -25.37 16.60 -12.07
CA GLU A 751 -26.08 15.36 -12.38
C GLU A 751 -25.09 14.22 -12.63
N MET A 752 -25.28 13.05 -12.02
CA MET A 752 -24.37 11.90 -12.20
C MET A 752 -24.11 11.51 -13.67
N LYS A 753 -25.12 11.63 -14.54
CA LYS A 753 -25.01 11.30 -15.97
C LYS A 753 -24.00 12.18 -16.74
N SER A 754 -23.58 13.27 -16.11
CA SER A 754 -22.63 14.25 -16.60
C SER A 754 -21.18 13.78 -16.44
N SER A 755 -20.91 12.94 -15.42
CA SER A 755 -19.60 12.33 -15.14
C SER A 755 -19.34 11.14 -16.06
N TYR A 756 -18.09 11.01 -16.49
CA TYR A 756 -17.64 9.90 -17.31
C TYR A 756 -17.46 8.61 -16.50
N SER A 757 -17.00 8.72 -15.25
CA SER A 757 -16.94 7.63 -14.27
C SER A 757 -18.29 6.97 -14.09
N TRP A 758 -19.36 7.76 -14.01
CA TRP A 758 -20.72 7.20 -13.99
C TRP A 758 -21.08 6.43 -15.27
N LYS A 759 -20.68 6.93 -16.44
CA LYS A 759 -20.92 6.25 -17.72
C LYS A 759 -20.16 4.93 -17.78
N LEU A 760 -18.91 4.88 -17.29
CA LEU A 760 -18.11 3.66 -17.16
C LEU A 760 -18.80 2.63 -16.26
N LEU A 761 -19.22 3.04 -15.06
CA LEU A 761 -19.86 2.16 -14.09
C LEU A 761 -21.18 1.54 -14.57
N ASN A 762 -21.87 2.21 -15.51
CA ASN A 762 -23.13 1.75 -16.07
C ASN A 762 -23.01 1.28 -17.53
N ALA A 763 -21.80 1.25 -18.07
CA ALA A 763 -21.57 0.84 -19.45
C ALA A 763 -21.93 -0.65 -19.58
N PRO A 764 -22.65 -1.05 -20.65
CA PRO A 764 -22.72 -2.45 -21.03
C PRO A 764 -21.31 -3.01 -21.19
N GLU A 765 -21.13 -4.29 -20.85
CA GLU A 765 -19.84 -4.97 -20.89
C GLU A 765 -19.15 -4.83 -22.27
N GLU A 766 -19.93 -4.79 -23.35
CA GLU A 766 -19.42 -4.64 -24.71
C GLU A 766 -18.85 -3.24 -25.02
N GLN A 767 -19.21 -2.23 -24.23
CA GLN A 767 -18.79 -0.84 -24.39
C GLN A 767 -17.64 -0.46 -23.44
N LEU A 768 -17.44 -1.20 -22.34
CA LEU A 768 -16.38 -0.95 -21.36
C LEU A 768 -14.98 -0.75 -21.96
N PRO A 769 -14.51 -1.55 -22.95
CA PRO A 769 -13.19 -1.35 -23.53
C PRO A 769 -13.04 -0.02 -24.28
N GLN A 770 -14.11 0.41 -24.98
CA GLN A 770 -14.11 1.70 -25.66
C GLN A 770 -14.08 2.82 -24.64
N HIS A 771 -14.80 2.64 -23.54
CA HIS A 771 -14.83 3.62 -22.48
C HIS A 771 -13.50 3.71 -21.72
N LEU A 772 -12.81 2.59 -21.54
CA LEU A 772 -11.48 2.55 -20.93
C LEU A 772 -10.37 2.96 -21.89
N ASP A 773 -10.56 2.84 -23.20
CA ASP A 773 -9.64 3.39 -24.20
C ASP A 773 -9.63 4.93 -24.18
N ILE A 774 -10.70 5.56 -23.67
CA ILE A 774 -10.78 7.00 -23.45
C ILE A 774 -9.99 7.40 -22.21
N LEU A 775 -10.20 6.71 -21.08
CA LEU A 775 -9.43 6.92 -19.84
C LEU A 775 -7.93 6.68 -20.07
N TYR A 776 -7.63 5.63 -20.82
CA TYR A 776 -6.30 5.08 -20.94
C TYR A 776 -5.99 4.76 -22.40
N PRO A 777 -5.61 5.78 -23.18
CA PRO A 777 -5.37 5.66 -24.61
C PRO A 777 -4.40 4.52 -24.94
N GLY A 778 -4.85 3.60 -25.79
CA GLY A 778 -4.03 2.50 -26.30
C GLY A 778 -3.91 1.28 -25.38
N GLN A 779 -4.54 1.29 -24.19
CA GLN A 779 -4.52 0.18 -23.24
C GLN A 779 -5.89 -0.16 -22.63
N GLY A 780 -6.95 0.48 -23.08
CA GLY A 780 -8.29 0.33 -22.52
C GLY A 780 -8.83 -1.08 -22.55
N VAL A 781 -8.48 -1.90 -23.55
CA VAL A 781 -8.85 -3.34 -23.58
C VAL A 781 -8.14 -4.14 -22.49
N VAL A 782 -6.87 -3.82 -22.20
CA VAL A 782 -6.10 -4.49 -21.15
C VAL A 782 -6.61 -4.08 -19.77
N LYS A 783 -6.95 -2.79 -19.61
CA LYS A 783 -7.53 -2.27 -18.37
C LYS A 783 -8.98 -2.70 -18.16
N ALA A 784 -9.78 -2.73 -19.22
CA ALA A 784 -10.83 -3.70 -19.55
C ALA A 784 -10.85 -4.96 -18.69
N ALA A 785 -9.99 -5.85 -19.16
CA ALA A 785 -9.78 -7.17 -18.61
C ALA A 785 -9.40 -7.11 -17.12
N TYR A 786 -8.51 -6.19 -16.73
CA TYR A 786 -8.09 -6.02 -15.34
C TYR A 786 -9.21 -5.57 -14.39
N LEU A 787 -9.97 -4.55 -14.77
CA LEU A 787 -11.11 -4.01 -14.01
C LEU A 787 -12.22 -5.03 -13.78
N GLU A 788 -12.32 -6.05 -14.63
CA GLU A 788 -13.29 -7.14 -14.49
C GLU A 788 -12.69 -8.48 -14.04
N GLY A 789 -11.38 -8.53 -13.76
CA GLY A 789 -10.69 -9.77 -13.39
C GLY A 789 -10.66 -10.83 -14.50
N LYS A 790 -10.83 -10.42 -15.76
CA LYS A 790 -10.91 -11.25 -16.96
C LYS A 790 -9.60 -11.30 -17.76
N SER A 791 -9.57 -12.28 -18.65
CA SER A 791 -8.81 -12.38 -19.90
C SER A 791 -8.67 -11.12 -20.77
N VAL A 792 -7.47 -10.65 -21.15
CA VAL A 792 -7.38 -9.77 -22.35
C VAL A 792 -7.94 -10.53 -23.56
N GLU A 793 -7.69 -11.83 -23.62
CA GLU A 793 -8.16 -12.73 -24.67
C GLU A 793 -9.69 -12.90 -24.67
N GLU A 794 -10.32 -12.97 -23.49
CA GLU A 794 -11.79 -13.02 -23.33
C GLU A 794 -12.45 -11.75 -23.88
N TYR A 795 -11.84 -10.58 -23.63
CA TYR A 795 -12.34 -9.30 -24.13
C TYR A 795 -12.15 -9.10 -25.64
N THR A 796 -11.06 -9.63 -26.20
CA THR A 796 -10.73 -9.42 -27.62
C THR A 796 -11.63 -10.22 -28.56
N LEU A 797 -12.15 -11.38 -28.11
CA LEU A 797 -13.04 -12.23 -28.91
C LEU A 797 -14.40 -11.56 -29.19
N ALA A 798 -14.96 -10.86 -28.19
CA ALA A 798 -16.24 -10.17 -28.26
C ALA A 798 -16.26 -9.02 -29.29
N ARG A 799 -15.13 -8.32 -29.45
CA ARG A 799 -15.00 -7.14 -30.31
C ARG A 799 -15.02 -7.45 -31.81
N SER A 800 -14.60 -8.65 -32.20
CA SER A 800 -14.58 -9.09 -33.61
C SER A 800 -15.98 -9.19 -34.24
N MET A 801 -17.03 -9.26 -33.42
CA MET A 801 -18.42 -9.41 -33.87
C MET A 801 -19.17 -8.07 -33.99
N ALA A 802 -18.74 -7.01 -33.30
CA ALA A 802 -19.50 -5.75 -33.19
C ALA A 802 -19.07 -4.63 -34.15
N ALA A 803 -17.85 -4.67 -34.69
CA ALA A 803 -17.26 -3.54 -35.45
C ALA A 803 -17.71 -3.41 -36.92
N GLN A 804 -18.79 -4.09 -37.35
CA GLN A 804 -19.24 -4.06 -38.75
C GLN A 804 -20.29 -2.99 -39.08
N GLU A 805 -20.79 -2.23 -38.11
CA GLU A 805 -21.75 -1.16 -38.36
C GLU A 805 -21.28 0.20 -37.82
N VAL A 806 -21.55 1.24 -38.61
CA VAL A 806 -21.48 2.67 -38.25
C VAL A 806 -20.11 3.37 -38.44
N ARG A 807 -19.84 3.81 -39.69
CA ARG A 807 -19.15 5.08 -39.96
C ARG A 807 -19.96 5.90 -40.95
N LYS A 808 -20.45 7.08 -40.55
CA LYS A 808 -20.65 8.26 -41.42
C LYS A 808 -21.01 9.55 -40.64
N VAL A 809 -20.05 10.49 -40.66
CA VAL A 809 -20.12 11.98 -40.83
C VAL A 809 -20.69 12.88 -39.71
N VAL A 810 -19.88 13.87 -39.28
CA VAL A 810 -20.27 15.19 -38.74
C VAL A 810 -19.34 16.29 -39.30
N PRO A 811 -19.82 17.52 -39.58
CA PRO A 811 -18.95 18.70 -39.78
C PRO A 811 -19.20 19.89 -38.81
N ASN A 812 -18.09 20.35 -38.22
CA ASN A 812 -17.56 21.70 -37.88
C ASN A 812 -18.41 22.96 -37.51
N ARG A 813 -18.00 23.51 -36.33
CA ARG A 813 -17.59 24.90 -35.93
C ARG A 813 -18.56 26.11 -35.98
N GLU A 814 -18.60 26.89 -34.87
CA GLU A 814 -18.03 28.26 -34.75
C GLU A 814 -18.11 28.87 -33.31
N LYS A 815 -17.40 30.01 -33.11
CA LYS A 815 -16.87 30.64 -31.86
C LYS A 815 -17.74 31.78 -31.28
N SER A 816 -17.61 32.10 -29.97
CA SER A 816 -16.99 33.36 -29.42
C SER A 816 -17.54 33.85 -28.03
N SER A 817 -16.62 34.15 -27.09
CA SER A 817 -16.47 35.29 -26.11
C SER A 817 -17.67 35.97 -25.40
N ALA A 818 -17.62 36.53 -24.18
CA ALA A 818 -16.68 36.62 -23.03
C ALA A 818 -17.30 37.49 -21.87
N VAL A 819 -16.72 37.40 -20.65
CA VAL A 819 -16.54 38.41 -19.54
C VAL A 819 -17.53 38.51 -18.33
N GLN A 820 -17.02 38.09 -17.14
CA GLN A 820 -16.95 38.64 -15.74
C GLN A 820 -18.19 39.24 -14.97
N LEU A 821 -18.34 39.23 -13.62
CA LEU A 821 -17.44 39.13 -12.42
C LEU A 821 -18.24 38.93 -11.08
N SER A 822 -17.57 38.37 -10.04
CA SER A 822 -17.60 38.64 -8.57
C SER A 822 -18.15 37.62 -7.51
N SER A 823 -17.27 36.69 -7.07
CA SER A 823 -16.83 36.23 -5.69
C SER A 823 -17.83 36.07 -4.52
N ILE A 824 -17.91 34.98 -3.73
CA ILE A 824 -16.91 34.21 -2.90
C ILE A 824 -17.52 32.81 -2.51
N PRO A 825 -16.78 31.69 -2.21
CA PRO A 825 -15.55 31.18 -2.80
C PRO A 825 -15.77 29.82 -3.54
N LEU A 826 -15.06 29.63 -4.65
CA LEU A 826 -14.96 28.37 -5.40
C LEU A 826 -14.24 27.23 -4.63
N SER A 827 -13.87 27.46 -3.37
CA SER A 827 -12.79 26.74 -2.70
C SER A 827 -13.24 25.49 -1.95
N VAL A 828 -14.52 25.34 -1.58
CA VAL A 828 -14.97 24.13 -0.84
C VAL A 828 -15.23 22.95 -1.78
N VAL A 829 -15.65 23.21 -3.02
CA VAL A 829 -15.96 22.16 -3.99
C VAL A 829 -14.71 21.49 -4.53
N LEU A 830 -13.71 22.29 -4.92
CA LEU A 830 -12.41 21.79 -5.37
C LEU A 830 -11.86 20.72 -4.42
N LEU A 831 -12.10 20.86 -3.11
CA LEU A 831 -11.57 19.96 -2.08
C LEU A 831 -12.26 18.63 -1.96
N LEU A 832 -13.60 18.58 -2.10
CA LEU A 832 -14.33 17.33 -2.02
C LEU A 832 -13.85 16.39 -3.13
N SER A 833 -13.69 16.96 -4.31
CA SER A 833 -13.24 16.29 -5.52
C SER A 833 -11.82 15.80 -5.45
N VAL A 834 -10.96 16.68 -4.95
CA VAL A 834 -9.54 16.46 -4.89
C VAL A 834 -9.20 15.49 -3.73
N ALA A 835 -10.01 15.45 -2.66
CA ALA A 835 -9.93 14.40 -1.64
C ALA A 835 -10.45 13.04 -2.13
N ILE A 836 -11.51 13.00 -2.96
CA ILE A 836 -11.97 11.76 -3.64
C ILE A 836 -10.97 11.27 -4.68
N TYR A 837 -10.26 12.17 -5.36
CA TYR A 837 -9.22 11.82 -6.33
C TYR A 837 -7.96 11.25 -5.66
N PHE A 838 -7.66 11.70 -4.43
CA PHE A 838 -6.49 11.25 -3.68
C PHE A 838 -6.68 9.88 -3.02
N VAL A 839 -7.81 9.70 -2.31
CA VAL A 839 -8.16 8.39 -1.75
C VAL A 839 -8.38 7.44 -2.90
#